data_AF-A0A930UQ55-F1
#
_entry.id   AF-A0A930UQ55-F1
#
_cell.length_a   1.000
_cell.length_b   1.000
_cell.length_c   1.000
_cell.angle_alpha   90.00
_cell.angle_beta   90.00
_cell.angle_gamma   90.00
#
_symmetry.space_group_name_H-M   'P 1'
#
loop_
_entity.id
_entity.type
_entity.pdbx_description
1 polymer ?
#
loop_
_entity_poly.entity_id
_entity_poly.type
_entity_poly.pdbx_seq_one_letter_code
_entity_poly.pdbx_strand_id
1 'polypeptide(L)'
;MNTAAQREKSIRHGHPSTLHIWWARRPLAVARAVLFAQLINDPGYQRELGFGVNKKDAERKREYLFQIIQDMVKWENTNNEKVLNRAREAIRESWRETCHLNRHHPQSAELFDPDKLPAFHDPFAGGGSIPLEAQRLGLEAYASDLNPVAVMINKAMIEIPPKFRGQKPVGPLPKEEKEQKVVEDWAGAKGLAEDVRRYGYWMQAEAYKRIGHLYPKVKITSEMTTDRPDLKAYEGQELTVIAWLWARTVKSPNPAYSHVDVPLVRSFVLAKREGKQSWIEPIISDSEYRFKVRIGKQPADAMAGTVERTGATCIMSQSVIPLKYIRSEAKSGRMRYKLMAVVAKGLKDRVYLSPSREIEKISLNAIPQNVPESYMPEKALGFRVQGYGMIKHRDLFTSRQLVALTTFSDLIHDVREYVLSDAKAAGMEDGELDLNQGGSGARAYADAISVYLSFAVDKGANYWSSLCSWDLGRGTVTNTFGRQALPMVWDFAEANAFSKSTGSFLIGIAQIAKVLNRFPTNSDAYSFQGDAQTQDITHNKVVSTDPPYYDNIGYADLSDFFYIWMRRSLRPIFSDLFATMAVPKSEELIATPFRHSSKKKAEEFFMDGMTQAIQNISMKSHPLFPITVYYAFRQSDITEQGTGNTGWETFLEAVVRSGFAIIGTWPMRTEDTGKLKKTVNALASSIVLVCRKRIIKNDTISRRDFQRQLRDKMPEALETMIGKANIAPVDLAQSAIGPGMAIFSEYEAVINQDGSRMSVHDALILINRSITDYLSPESGNFDSDTQFCSSWFEQHGWSKGPFGEADTLSRAKGTSVDGIKESGVLESGGGKVRLLKWLEYEFVCDTMKSILPP
;
A
#
# COMPACT_ATOMS: atom_id res chain seq x y z
N MET A 1 10.68 12.40 11.22
CA MET A 1 10.22 11.31 10.31
C MET A 1 8.71 11.13 10.32
N ASN A 2 8.08 10.86 11.48
CA ASN A 2 6.63 10.60 11.59
C ASN A 2 5.73 11.67 10.93
N THR A 3 6.02 12.96 11.12
CA THR A 3 5.28 14.06 10.49
C THR A 3 5.35 14.01 8.96
N ALA A 4 6.52 13.70 8.40
CA ALA A 4 6.71 13.59 6.95
C ALA A 4 5.96 12.38 6.38
N ALA A 5 6.03 11.23 7.06
CA ALA A 5 5.31 10.00 6.68
C ALA A 5 3.79 10.22 6.61
N GLN A 6 3.22 10.99 7.54
CA GLN A 6 1.80 11.34 7.52
C GLN A 6 1.45 12.26 6.35
N ARG A 7 2.28 13.28 6.11
CA ARG A 7 2.09 14.23 5.00
C ARG A 7 2.11 13.53 3.64
N GLU A 8 3.06 12.62 3.43
CA GLU A 8 3.27 11.88 2.18
C GLU A 8 2.02 11.13 1.69
N LYS A 9 1.19 10.63 2.62
CA LYS A 9 -0.05 9.89 2.31
C LYS A 9 -1.09 10.68 1.53
N SER A 10 -1.07 12.00 1.62
CA SER A 10 -1.98 12.88 0.85
C SER A 10 -1.46 13.19 -0.55
N ILE A 11 -0.20 12.85 -0.83
CA ILE A 11 0.47 13.25 -2.05
C ILE A 11 0.14 12.25 -3.16
N ARG A 12 -0.34 12.78 -4.28
CA ARG A 12 -0.70 12.01 -5.48
C ARG A 12 0.02 12.50 -6.74
N HIS A 13 0.88 13.51 -6.62
CA HIS A 13 1.58 14.12 -7.75
C HIS A 13 3.03 13.67 -7.79
N GLY A 14 3.35 12.77 -8.74
CA GLY A 14 4.70 12.23 -8.91
C GLY A 14 5.14 11.30 -7.78
N HIS A 15 4.20 10.73 -7.03
CA HIS A 15 4.47 9.74 -6.00
C HIS A 15 4.43 8.32 -6.59
N PRO A 16 5.32 7.38 -6.22
CA PRO A 16 5.37 6.03 -6.79
C PRO A 16 4.05 5.24 -6.68
N SER A 17 3.22 5.51 -5.67
CA SER A 17 1.86 4.93 -5.57
C SER A 17 0.93 5.30 -6.73
N THR A 18 1.32 6.29 -7.55
CA THR A 18 0.62 6.67 -8.77
C THR A 18 1.26 6.12 -10.03
N LEU A 19 2.32 5.30 -9.94
CA LEU A 19 2.80 4.47 -11.05
C LEU A 19 1.92 3.22 -11.20
N HIS A 20 1.83 2.41 -10.15
CA HIS A 20 1.01 1.21 -10.07
C HIS A 20 0.55 1.00 -8.62
N ILE A 21 -0.62 0.40 -8.40
CA ILE A 21 -1.07 0.13 -7.04
C ILE A 21 -0.25 -1.01 -6.41
N TRP A 22 0.07 -0.87 -5.12
CA TRP A 22 0.57 -1.95 -4.29
C TRP A 22 0.04 -1.73 -2.87
N TRP A 23 -0.43 -2.78 -2.20
CA TRP A 23 -1.30 -2.67 -1.03
C TRP A 23 -0.58 -2.26 0.27
N ALA A 24 0.74 -2.45 0.35
CA ALA A 24 1.56 -2.05 1.49
C ALA A 24 2.85 -1.37 1.00
N ARG A 25 2.78 -0.07 0.69
CA ARG A 25 3.98 0.71 0.34
C ARG A 25 4.47 1.48 1.56
N ARG A 26 5.77 1.39 1.85
CA ARG A 26 6.40 2.18 2.90
C ARG A 26 6.57 3.64 2.49
N PRO A 27 6.42 4.60 3.43
CA PRO A 27 6.70 6.01 3.15
C PRO A 27 8.16 6.21 2.73
N LEU A 28 8.39 6.92 1.63
CA LEU A 28 9.72 7.19 1.07
C LEU A 28 10.58 7.97 2.07
N ALA A 29 10.00 8.97 2.74
CA ALA A 29 10.72 9.76 3.73
C ALA A 29 11.30 8.89 4.86
N VAL A 30 10.58 7.84 5.25
CA VAL A 30 11.00 6.91 6.31
C VAL A 30 12.08 5.97 5.78
N ALA A 31 11.86 5.35 4.61
CA ALA A 31 12.85 4.47 3.99
C ALA A 31 14.20 5.18 3.83
N ARG A 32 14.19 6.40 3.28
CA ARG A 32 15.39 7.23 3.12
C ARG A 32 16.13 7.51 4.43
N ALA A 33 15.40 7.87 5.48
CA ALA A 33 16.02 8.20 6.76
C ALA A 33 16.60 6.98 7.48
N VAL A 34 15.92 5.83 7.42
CA VAL A 34 16.42 4.57 7.99
C VAL A 34 17.65 4.09 7.25
N LEU A 35 17.62 4.07 5.91
CA LEU A 35 18.78 3.70 5.09
C LEU A 35 19.98 4.61 5.34
N PHE A 36 19.76 5.93 5.44
CA PHE A 36 20.83 6.86 5.78
C PHE A 36 21.40 6.55 7.17
N ALA A 37 20.56 6.41 8.20
CA ALA A 37 21.01 6.11 9.55
C ALA A 37 21.75 4.76 9.65
N GLN A 38 21.36 3.77 8.84
CA GLN A 38 21.99 2.45 8.77
C GLN A 38 23.44 2.50 8.24
N LEU A 39 23.76 3.49 7.40
CA LEU A 39 25.06 3.62 6.70
C LEU A 39 26.02 4.62 7.34
N ILE A 40 25.59 5.35 8.37
CA ILE A 40 26.34 6.43 8.99
C ILE A 40 26.96 5.97 10.30
N ASN A 41 28.26 6.23 10.48
CA ASN A 41 28.95 5.96 11.73
C ASN A 41 28.60 7.03 12.78
N ASP A 42 28.30 6.64 14.03
CA ASP A 42 28.14 7.61 15.12
C ASP A 42 29.48 8.33 15.38
N PRO A 43 29.54 9.67 15.36
CA PRO A 43 30.76 10.45 15.59
C PRO A 43 31.48 10.20 16.92
N GLY A 44 30.82 9.57 17.91
CA GLY A 44 31.34 9.43 19.28
C GLY A 44 31.83 8.04 19.72
N TYR A 45 31.76 7.00 18.89
CA TYR A 45 32.20 5.64 19.24
C TYR A 45 33.67 5.39 18.81
N GLN A 46 34.38 4.46 19.47
CA GLN A 46 35.82 4.14 19.30
C GLN A 46 36.30 4.19 17.83
N ARG A 47 37.32 5.02 17.53
CA ARG A 47 37.97 5.16 16.21
C ARG A 47 39.49 5.09 16.39
N GLU A 48 40.16 4.21 15.65
CA GLU A 48 41.64 4.07 15.67
C GLU A 48 42.40 5.21 14.96
N LEU A 49 41.70 6.16 14.32
CA LEU A 49 42.33 7.35 13.75
C LEU A 49 42.35 8.49 14.77
N GLY A 50 43.44 8.51 15.55
CA GLY A 50 44.10 9.70 16.13
C GLY A 50 43.27 10.82 16.74
N PHE A 51 43.48 11.06 18.04
CA PHE A 51 42.96 12.16 18.87
C PHE A 51 41.44 12.39 18.77
N GLY A 52 40.75 11.96 19.83
CA GLY A 52 39.31 12.11 20.00
C GLY A 52 38.82 13.48 19.56
N VAL A 53 37.83 13.46 18.67
CA VAL A 53 36.93 14.60 18.54
C VAL A 53 36.45 14.90 19.97
N ASN A 54 36.71 16.11 20.46
CA ASN A 54 36.20 16.51 21.77
C ASN A 54 34.67 16.29 21.74
N LYS A 55 34.05 15.96 22.88
CA LYS A 55 32.61 15.72 23.00
C LYS A 55 31.77 16.75 22.25
N LYS A 56 32.20 18.02 22.26
CA LYS A 56 31.57 19.14 21.52
C LYS A 56 31.60 18.97 20.00
N ASP A 57 32.69 18.49 19.42
CA ASP A 57 32.82 18.31 17.98
C ASP A 57 32.04 17.08 17.49
N ALA A 58 32.01 16.01 18.31
CA ALA A 58 31.14 14.86 18.06
C ALA A 58 29.65 15.25 18.10
N GLU A 59 29.25 16.07 19.08
CA GLU A 59 27.91 16.65 19.16
C GLU A 59 27.59 17.51 17.93
N ARG A 60 28.50 18.39 17.52
CA ARG A 60 28.33 19.23 16.32
C ARG A 60 28.18 18.40 15.03
N LYS A 61 29.00 17.36 14.86
CA LYS A 61 28.89 16.45 13.70
C LYS A 61 27.57 15.68 13.74
N ARG A 62 27.10 15.26 14.92
CA ARG A 62 25.80 14.60 15.09
C ARG A 62 24.63 15.53 14.75
N GLU A 63 24.67 16.79 15.19
CA GLU A 63 23.69 17.82 14.81
C GLU A 63 23.63 18.03 13.30
N TYR A 64 24.79 18.08 12.63
CA TYR A 64 24.85 18.18 11.18
C TYR A 64 24.20 16.97 10.48
N LEU A 65 24.49 15.75 10.94
CA LEU A 65 23.87 14.53 10.40
C LEU A 65 22.36 14.52 10.63
N PHE A 66 21.87 14.99 11.78
CA PHE A 66 20.44 15.16 12.03
C PHE A 66 19.80 16.21 11.12
N GLN A 67 20.49 17.31 10.83
CA GLN A 67 20.02 18.32 9.88
C GLN A 67 19.87 17.73 8.47
N ILE A 68 20.80 16.86 8.03
CA ILE A 68 20.67 16.15 6.74
C ILE A 68 19.40 15.30 6.75
N ILE A 69 19.14 14.51 7.80
CA ILE A 69 17.90 13.72 7.93
C ILE A 69 16.67 14.63 7.87
N GLN A 70 16.64 15.72 8.63
CA GLN A 70 15.51 16.66 8.66
C GLN A 70 15.21 17.28 7.29
N ASP A 71 16.24 17.59 6.51
CA ASP A 71 16.07 18.13 5.17
C ASP A 71 15.66 17.05 4.17
N MET A 72 16.24 15.86 4.26
CA MET A 72 15.95 14.74 3.38
C MET A 72 14.51 14.23 3.52
N VAL A 73 13.93 14.20 4.71
CA VAL A 73 12.57 13.67 4.91
C VAL A 73 11.47 14.57 4.34
N LYS A 74 11.79 15.82 3.98
CA LYS A 74 10.82 16.75 3.38
C LYS A 74 10.50 16.34 1.95
N TRP A 75 9.23 16.23 1.61
CA TRP A 75 8.77 15.83 0.27
C TRP A 75 9.38 16.69 -0.84
N GLU A 76 9.45 18.00 -0.61
CA GLU A 76 10.00 19.00 -1.52
C GLU A 76 11.46 18.73 -1.89
N ASN A 77 12.21 18.10 -0.99
CA ASN A 77 13.63 17.81 -1.17
C ASN A 77 13.91 16.43 -1.77
N THR A 78 12.89 15.67 -2.15
CA THR A 78 13.04 14.29 -2.67
C THR A 78 13.97 14.18 -3.88
N ASN A 79 14.03 15.20 -4.73
CA ASN A 79 14.96 15.27 -5.88
C ASN A 79 15.91 16.46 -5.79
N ASN A 80 16.10 17.03 -4.59
CA ASN A 80 17.00 18.17 -4.42
C ASN A 80 18.44 17.66 -4.36
N GLU A 81 19.15 17.73 -5.49
CA GLU A 81 20.53 17.24 -5.61
C GLU A 81 21.48 17.88 -4.60
N LYS A 82 21.27 19.13 -4.16
CA LYS A 82 22.11 19.72 -3.10
C LYS A 82 21.94 18.99 -1.78
N VAL A 83 20.71 18.62 -1.42
CA VAL A 83 20.42 17.87 -0.18
C VAL A 83 20.91 16.43 -0.31
N LEU A 84 20.62 15.76 -1.43
CA LEU A 84 21.03 14.38 -1.68
C LEU A 84 22.55 14.22 -1.75
N ASN A 85 23.28 15.18 -2.33
CA ASN A 85 24.74 15.13 -2.38
C ASN A 85 25.38 15.28 -1.00
N ARG A 86 24.84 16.10 -0.10
CA ARG A 86 25.30 16.13 1.31
C ARG A 86 25.14 14.77 1.98
N ALA A 87 24.03 14.08 1.71
CA ALA A 87 23.78 12.75 2.27
C ALA A 87 24.71 11.68 1.68
N ARG A 88 24.85 11.66 0.35
CA ARG A 88 25.77 10.76 -0.37
C ARG A 88 27.21 10.93 0.12
N GLU A 89 27.65 12.17 0.33
CA GLU A 89 29.01 12.42 0.81
C GLU A 89 29.20 11.96 2.26
N ALA A 90 28.24 12.22 3.15
CA ALA A 90 28.29 11.70 4.52
C ALA A 90 28.32 10.16 4.58
N ILE A 91 27.61 9.48 3.66
CA ILE A 91 27.66 8.02 3.51
C ILE A 91 29.06 7.58 3.06
N ARG A 92 29.66 8.24 2.04
CA ARG A 92 31.01 7.92 1.56
C ARG A 92 32.08 8.15 2.62
N GLU A 93 32.01 9.25 3.37
CA GLU A 93 32.92 9.54 4.48
C GLU A 93 32.84 8.43 5.54
N SER A 94 31.62 8.04 5.93
CA SER A 94 31.41 6.95 6.88
C SER A 94 31.94 5.61 6.34
N TRP A 95 31.74 5.34 5.05
CA TRP A 95 32.23 4.12 4.43
C TRP A 95 33.77 4.05 4.37
N ARG A 96 34.44 5.14 3.96
CA ARG A 96 35.90 5.21 3.94
C ARG A 96 36.51 5.00 5.32
N GLU A 97 35.90 5.59 6.34
CA GLU A 97 36.29 5.36 7.73
C GLU A 97 36.11 3.89 8.11
N THR A 98 34.96 3.31 7.78
CA THR A 98 34.66 1.91 8.01
C THR A 98 35.67 0.96 7.34
N CYS A 99 36.03 1.19 6.07
CA CYS A 99 37.06 0.44 5.37
C CYS A 99 38.41 0.56 6.07
N HIS A 100 38.77 1.78 6.49
CA HIS A 100 40.03 2.01 7.20
C HIS A 100 40.09 1.24 8.53
N LEU A 101 39.00 1.26 9.32
CA LEU A 101 38.92 0.52 10.59
C LEU A 101 38.99 -1.00 10.40
N ASN A 102 38.55 -1.50 9.25
CA ASN A 102 38.52 -2.92 8.92
C ASN A 102 39.63 -3.36 7.95
N ARG A 103 40.67 -2.55 7.76
CA ARG A 103 41.81 -2.84 6.85
C ARG A 103 42.54 -4.16 7.17
N HIS A 104 42.48 -4.59 8.44
CA HIS A 104 43.08 -5.83 8.94
C HIS A 104 42.09 -6.99 9.03
N HIS A 105 40.84 -6.82 8.57
CA HIS A 105 39.85 -7.90 8.52
C HIS A 105 40.31 -9.02 7.57
N PRO A 106 40.11 -10.32 7.89
CA PRO A 106 40.56 -11.43 7.04
C PRO A 106 40.05 -11.38 5.59
N GLN A 107 38.87 -10.80 5.38
CA GLN A 107 38.24 -10.59 4.06
C GLN A 107 38.29 -9.11 3.62
N SER A 108 39.31 -8.35 4.02
CA SER A 108 39.38 -6.90 3.75
C SER A 108 39.31 -6.57 2.25
N ALA A 109 40.02 -7.33 1.42
CA ALA A 109 40.06 -7.14 -0.04
C ALA A 109 38.71 -7.36 -0.74
N GLU A 110 37.83 -8.18 -0.17
CA GLU A 110 36.52 -8.50 -0.75
C GLU A 110 35.42 -7.57 -0.23
N LEU A 111 35.42 -7.28 1.07
CA LEU A 111 34.33 -6.61 1.75
C LEU A 111 34.52 -5.09 1.89
N PHE A 112 35.75 -4.58 1.79
CA PHE A 112 36.07 -3.20 2.20
C PHE A 112 36.86 -2.45 1.12
N ASP A 113 36.14 -2.03 0.08
CA ASP A 113 36.66 -1.14 -0.96
C ASP A 113 36.28 0.33 -0.65
N PRO A 114 37.25 1.23 -0.32
CA PRO A 114 36.96 2.61 0.04
C PRO A 114 36.39 3.47 -1.11
N ASP A 115 36.52 3.01 -2.36
CA ASP A 115 36.05 3.71 -3.56
C ASP A 115 34.71 3.15 -4.08
N LYS A 116 34.29 1.98 -3.60
CA LYS A 116 33.00 1.35 -3.94
C LYS A 116 32.12 1.13 -2.71
N LEU A 117 30.98 1.80 -2.67
CA LEU A 117 29.97 1.56 -1.63
C LEU A 117 29.43 0.12 -1.69
N PRO A 118 29.08 -0.50 -0.55
CA PRO A 118 28.44 -1.80 -0.55
C PRO A 118 27.08 -1.72 -1.23
N ALA A 119 26.74 -2.74 -2.01
CA ALA A 119 25.44 -2.83 -2.66
C ALA A 119 24.33 -3.06 -1.61
N PHE A 120 23.11 -2.71 -1.98
CA PHE A 120 21.91 -2.81 -1.15
C PHE A 120 20.99 -3.93 -1.67
N HIS A 121 20.30 -4.65 -0.77
CA HIS A 121 19.26 -5.62 -1.15
C HIS A 121 18.00 -5.52 -0.29
N ASP A 122 16.83 -5.47 -0.93
CA ASP A 122 15.54 -5.72 -0.31
C ASP A 122 14.93 -7.04 -0.83
N PRO A 123 14.95 -8.13 -0.03
CA PRO A 123 14.42 -9.44 -0.43
C PRO A 123 12.89 -9.56 -0.41
N PHE A 124 12.17 -8.56 0.10
CA PHE A 124 10.71 -8.46 0.11
C PHE A 124 10.28 -7.10 -0.47
N ALA A 125 10.79 -6.78 -1.65
CA ALA A 125 10.74 -5.43 -2.19
C ALA A 125 9.33 -4.89 -2.40
N GLY A 126 8.35 -5.77 -2.68
CA GLY A 126 6.94 -5.40 -2.83
C GLY A 126 6.73 -4.21 -3.76
N GLY A 127 6.28 -3.08 -3.19
CA GLY A 127 6.02 -1.86 -3.95
C GLY A 127 7.25 -0.99 -4.26
N GLY A 128 8.45 -1.41 -3.87
CA GLY A 128 9.74 -0.84 -4.28
C GLY A 128 10.16 0.46 -3.60
N SER A 129 9.53 0.85 -2.49
CA SER A 129 9.87 2.10 -1.78
C SER A 129 11.30 2.09 -1.24
N ILE A 130 11.74 1.01 -0.61
CA ILE A 130 13.06 0.91 0.02
C ILE A 130 14.19 0.88 -1.04
N PRO A 131 14.17 0.01 -2.06
CA PRO A 131 15.22 0.02 -3.08
C PRO A 131 15.27 1.31 -3.90
N LEU A 132 14.13 1.97 -4.15
CA LEU A 132 14.11 3.29 -4.80
C LEU A 132 14.90 4.34 -4.00
N GLU A 133 14.73 4.35 -2.68
CA GLU A 133 15.42 5.31 -1.81
C GLU A 133 16.88 4.95 -1.59
N ALA A 134 17.24 3.66 -1.61
CA ALA A 134 18.63 3.20 -1.65
C ALA A 134 19.36 3.72 -2.90
N GLN A 135 18.74 3.57 -4.08
CA GLN A 135 19.29 4.09 -5.34
C GLN A 135 19.42 5.62 -5.30
N ARG A 136 18.42 6.32 -4.75
CA ARG A 136 18.46 7.79 -4.59
C ARG A 136 19.61 8.26 -3.71
N LEU A 137 19.95 7.48 -2.67
CA LEU A 137 21.10 7.71 -1.78
C LEU A 137 22.45 7.28 -2.39
N GLY A 138 22.47 6.79 -3.63
CA GLY A 138 23.69 6.50 -4.38
C GLY A 138 24.13 5.05 -4.35
N LEU A 139 23.37 4.15 -3.72
CA LEU A 139 23.71 2.73 -3.64
C LEU A 139 23.34 2.01 -4.94
N GLU A 140 24.12 0.99 -5.29
CA GLU A 140 23.69 -0.03 -6.25
C GLU A 140 22.58 -0.87 -5.58
N ALA A 141 21.35 -0.79 -6.11
CA ALA A 141 20.17 -1.32 -5.43
C ALA A 141 19.66 -2.61 -6.07
N TYR A 142 19.52 -3.66 -5.27
CA TYR A 142 18.90 -4.91 -5.66
C TYR A 142 17.54 -5.04 -4.99
N ALA A 143 16.55 -5.49 -5.74
CA ALA A 143 15.20 -5.77 -5.26
C ALA A 143 14.80 -7.19 -5.67
N SER A 144 14.35 -8.02 -4.73
CA SER A 144 13.71 -9.29 -5.08
C SER A 144 12.33 -9.41 -4.46
N ASP A 145 11.45 -10.14 -5.15
CA ASP A 145 10.15 -10.52 -4.64
C ASP A 145 9.72 -11.83 -5.32
N LEU A 146 8.92 -12.65 -4.63
CA LEU A 146 8.33 -13.84 -5.24
C LEU A 146 7.27 -13.45 -6.29
N ASN A 147 6.59 -12.32 -6.08
CA ASN A 147 5.45 -11.89 -6.87
C ASN A 147 5.90 -11.15 -8.15
N PRO A 148 5.58 -11.66 -9.35
CA PRO A 148 6.01 -11.07 -10.61
C PRO A 148 5.46 -9.66 -10.84
N VAL A 149 4.31 -9.31 -10.26
CA VAL A 149 3.77 -7.93 -10.30
C VAL A 149 4.67 -6.98 -9.50
N ALA A 150 5.11 -7.40 -8.31
CA ALA A 150 6.06 -6.62 -7.50
C ALA A 150 7.40 -6.45 -8.21
N VAL A 151 7.94 -7.52 -8.80
CA VAL A 151 9.18 -7.49 -9.57
C VAL A 151 9.06 -6.49 -10.74
N MET A 152 7.98 -6.56 -11.52
CA MET A 152 7.80 -5.63 -12.64
C MET A 152 7.66 -4.17 -12.18
N ILE A 153 6.98 -3.91 -11.07
CA ILE A 153 6.92 -2.57 -10.45
C ILE A 153 8.32 -2.08 -10.09
N ASN A 154 9.15 -2.94 -9.48
CA ASN A 154 10.52 -2.59 -9.10
C ASN A 154 11.38 -2.32 -10.34
N LYS A 155 11.36 -3.19 -11.35
CA LYS A 155 12.05 -2.97 -12.63
C LYS A 155 11.71 -1.60 -13.22
N ALA A 156 10.44 -1.24 -13.27
CA ALA A 156 9.99 0.05 -13.79
C ALA A 156 10.35 1.27 -12.92
N MET A 157 10.63 1.06 -11.63
CA MET A 157 10.99 2.12 -10.69
C MET A 157 12.50 2.36 -10.60
N ILE A 158 13.31 1.30 -10.59
CA ILE A 158 14.75 1.40 -10.31
C ILE A 158 15.64 0.93 -11.46
N GLU A 159 15.22 -0.06 -12.27
CA GLU A 159 16.07 -0.70 -13.29
C GLU A 159 15.97 -0.02 -14.67
N ILE A 160 14.75 0.29 -15.11
CA ILE A 160 14.48 0.89 -16.44
C ILE A 160 14.92 2.37 -16.52
N PRO A 161 14.61 3.25 -15.54
CA PRO A 161 14.93 4.68 -15.68
C PRO A 161 16.43 5.01 -15.88
N PRO A 162 17.39 4.38 -15.17
CA PRO A 162 18.81 4.61 -15.40
C PRO A 162 19.29 4.22 -16.81
N LYS A 163 18.75 3.15 -17.41
CA LYS A 163 19.15 2.66 -18.74
C LYS A 163 18.92 3.68 -19.86
N PHE A 164 17.90 4.53 -19.71
CA PHE A 164 17.49 5.52 -20.71
C PHE A 164 17.67 6.95 -20.21
N ARG A 165 18.62 7.15 -19.30
CA ARG A 165 18.94 8.46 -18.74
C ARG A 165 19.42 9.41 -19.83
N GLY A 166 18.80 10.60 -19.92
CA GLY A 166 19.20 11.62 -20.89
C GLY A 166 18.75 11.32 -22.32
N GLN A 167 18.03 10.22 -22.55
CA GLN A 167 17.51 9.87 -23.87
C GLN A 167 16.53 10.94 -24.34
N LYS A 168 16.66 11.39 -25.59
CA LYS A 168 15.70 12.30 -26.22
C LYS A 168 14.45 11.51 -26.63
N PRO A 169 13.23 12.08 -26.48
CA PRO A 169 12.02 11.41 -26.92
C PRO A 169 12.02 11.25 -28.44
N VAL A 170 11.66 10.06 -28.90
CA VAL A 170 11.65 9.66 -30.32
C VAL A 170 10.24 9.58 -30.90
N GLY A 171 9.22 9.48 -30.05
CA GLY A 171 7.83 9.34 -30.47
C GLY A 171 7.25 10.60 -31.10
N PRO A 172 6.17 10.49 -31.88
CA PRO A 172 5.54 11.62 -32.55
C PRO A 172 4.83 12.54 -31.55
N LEU A 173 4.88 13.85 -31.79
CA LEU A 173 4.08 14.80 -31.01
C LEU A 173 2.59 14.56 -31.25
N PRO A 174 1.74 14.62 -30.19
CA PRO A 174 0.29 14.57 -30.37
C PRO A 174 -0.17 15.71 -31.27
N LYS A 175 -1.08 15.43 -32.22
CA LYS A 175 -1.58 16.42 -33.20
C LYS A 175 -2.16 17.70 -32.57
N GLU A 176 -2.61 17.62 -31.33
CA GLU A 176 -3.19 18.74 -30.57
C GLU A 176 -2.10 19.71 -30.04
N GLU A 177 -0.85 19.30 -30.05
CA GLU A 177 0.29 20.07 -29.56
C GLU A 177 1.09 20.63 -30.75
N LYS A 178 1.31 21.95 -30.75
CA LYS A 178 2.26 22.57 -31.66
C LYS A 178 3.67 22.26 -31.18
N GLU A 179 4.64 22.12 -32.09
CA GLU A 179 6.07 22.14 -31.77
C GLU A 179 6.38 23.40 -30.96
N GLN A 180 6.45 23.26 -29.64
CA GLN A 180 7.02 24.32 -28.82
C GLN A 180 8.53 24.18 -28.92
N LYS A 181 9.21 25.24 -29.36
CA LYS A 181 10.65 25.43 -29.18
C LYS A 181 10.95 25.60 -27.69
N VAL A 182 10.74 24.56 -26.89
CA VAL A 182 11.33 24.50 -25.56
C VAL A 182 12.60 23.67 -25.72
N VAL A 183 13.74 24.31 -25.49
CA VAL A 183 14.98 23.58 -25.24
C VAL A 183 14.78 22.90 -23.88
N GLU A 184 14.11 21.75 -23.86
CA GLU A 184 14.00 20.92 -22.67
C GLU A 184 15.30 20.14 -22.51
N ASP A 185 15.95 20.34 -21.36
CA ASP A 185 16.97 19.43 -20.88
C ASP A 185 16.31 18.09 -20.54
N TRP A 186 16.62 17.05 -21.34
CA TRP A 186 16.14 15.68 -21.20
C TRP A 186 16.82 14.91 -20.05
N ALA A 187 17.49 15.60 -19.12
CA ALA A 187 18.12 15.01 -17.95
C ALA A 187 17.23 13.99 -17.20
N GLY A 188 17.86 12.92 -16.72
CA GLY A 188 17.17 11.85 -16.01
C GLY A 188 16.25 11.06 -16.94
N ALA A 189 15.08 10.69 -16.43
CA ALA A 189 14.09 9.90 -17.18
C ALA A 189 13.05 10.75 -17.93
N LYS A 190 13.32 12.04 -18.18
CA LYS A 190 12.34 12.96 -18.78
C LYS A 190 11.96 12.59 -20.20
N GLY A 191 12.92 12.21 -21.05
CA GLY A 191 12.59 11.82 -22.42
C GLY A 191 11.79 10.52 -22.48
N LEU A 192 12.13 9.54 -21.63
CA LEU A 192 11.33 8.32 -21.44
C LEU A 192 9.89 8.66 -20.99
N ALA A 193 9.73 9.57 -20.01
CA ALA A 193 8.42 10.02 -19.54
C ALA A 193 7.60 10.69 -20.65
N GLU A 194 8.27 11.48 -21.49
CA GLU A 194 7.67 12.16 -22.63
C GLU A 194 7.25 11.16 -23.72
N ASP A 195 8.05 10.14 -24.01
CA ASP A 195 7.64 9.11 -24.97
C ASP A 195 6.49 8.25 -24.46
N VAL A 196 6.47 7.88 -23.18
CA VAL A 196 5.28 7.23 -22.58
C VAL A 196 4.02 8.07 -22.79
N ARG A 197 4.14 9.39 -22.71
CA ARG A 197 3.04 10.30 -23.02
C ARG A 197 2.66 10.26 -24.50
N ARG A 198 3.62 10.47 -25.41
CA ARG A 198 3.41 10.50 -26.87
C ARG A 198 2.79 9.21 -27.40
N TYR A 199 3.37 8.06 -27.06
CA TYR A 199 2.84 6.76 -27.45
C TYR A 199 1.53 6.43 -26.74
N GLY A 200 1.30 6.91 -25.52
CA GLY A 200 -0.01 6.84 -24.87
C GLY A 200 -1.11 7.60 -25.61
N TYR A 201 -0.80 8.76 -26.20
CA TYR A 201 -1.72 9.49 -27.07
C TYR A 201 -2.01 8.73 -28.37
N TRP A 202 -0.97 8.19 -29.00
CA TRP A 202 -1.12 7.35 -30.20
C TRP A 202 -2.03 6.15 -29.91
N MET A 203 -1.78 5.45 -28.82
CA MET A 203 -2.51 4.25 -28.40
C MET A 203 -3.98 4.57 -28.09
N GLN A 204 -4.27 5.70 -27.44
CA GLN A 204 -5.64 6.15 -27.22
C GLN A 204 -6.36 6.47 -28.53
N ALA A 205 -5.69 7.12 -29.47
CA ALA A 205 -6.29 7.47 -30.76
C ALA A 205 -6.60 6.20 -31.58
N GLU A 206 -5.70 5.22 -31.57
CA GLU A 206 -5.90 3.94 -32.25
C GLU A 206 -7.01 3.11 -31.58
N ALA A 207 -7.04 3.05 -30.25
CA ALA A 207 -8.16 2.45 -29.52
C ALA A 207 -9.50 3.13 -29.85
N TYR A 208 -9.53 4.45 -29.97
CA TYR A 208 -10.75 5.17 -30.31
C TYR A 208 -11.27 4.83 -31.72
N LYS A 209 -10.39 4.57 -32.70
CA LYS A 209 -10.82 4.06 -34.01
C LYS A 209 -11.48 2.67 -33.90
N ARG A 210 -10.89 1.77 -33.10
CA ARG A 210 -11.35 0.39 -32.94
C ARG A 210 -12.67 0.29 -32.17
N ILE A 211 -12.78 1.02 -31.05
CA ILE A 211 -13.88 0.84 -30.07
C ILE A 211 -14.60 2.13 -29.66
N GLY A 212 -14.28 3.28 -30.26
CA GLY A 212 -14.88 4.58 -29.91
C GLY A 212 -16.39 4.65 -30.13
N HIS A 213 -16.93 3.83 -31.04
CA HIS A 213 -18.37 3.66 -31.26
C HIS A 213 -19.13 3.13 -30.04
N LEU A 214 -18.44 2.47 -29.09
CA LEU A 214 -19.01 2.02 -27.81
C LEU A 214 -19.09 3.13 -26.75
N TYR A 215 -18.55 4.31 -27.05
CA TYR A 215 -18.46 5.47 -26.16
C TYR A 215 -19.09 6.72 -26.82
N PRO A 216 -20.37 6.67 -27.20
CA PRO A 216 -21.02 7.78 -27.88
C PRO A 216 -21.12 9.01 -26.98
N LYS A 217 -21.14 10.19 -27.61
CA LYS A 217 -21.61 11.42 -26.96
C LYS A 217 -23.14 11.39 -26.86
N VAL A 218 -23.69 12.26 -26.01
CA VAL A 218 -25.15 12.43 -25.89
C VAL A 218 -25.55 13.80 -26.42
N LYS A 219 -26.39 13.82 -27.45
CA LYS A 219 -27.01 15.05 -27.95
C LYS A 219 -28.16 15.45 -27.05
N ILE A 220 -28.17 16.70 -26.59
CA ILE A 220 -29.25 17.24 -25.76
C ILE A 220 -30.37 17.72 -26.68
N THR A 221 -31.54 17.09 -26.60
CA THR A 221 -32.71 17.41 -27.43
C THR A 221 -33.65 18.38 -26.72
N SER A 222 -34.51 19.07 -27.48
CA SER A 222 -35.53 19.97 -26.93
C SER A 222 -36.43 19.26 -25.91
N GLU A 223 -36.81 18.00 -26.19
CA GLU A 223 -37.61 17.16 -25.27
C GLU A 223 -36.92 16.96 -23.92
N MET A 224 -35.60 16.76 -23.90
CA MET A 224 -34.86 16.61 -22.63
C MET A 224 -34.86 17.89 -21.80
N THR A 225 -34.98 19.06 -22.44
CA THR A 225 -34.91 20.37 -21.76
C THR A 225 -36.25 20.83 -21.18
N THR A 226 -37.38 20.27 -21.61
CA THR A 226 -38.74 20.67 -21.20
C THR A 226 -38.90 20.78 -19.68
N ASP A 227 -38.47 19.74 -18.95
CA ASP A 227 -38.55 19.67 -17.48
C ASP A 227 -37.19 19.90 -16.79
N ARG A 228 -36.17 20.34 -17.54
CA ARG A 228 -34.76 20.38 -17.10
C ARG A 228 -34.11 21.71 -17.49
N PRO A 229 -34.39 22.79 -16.74
CA PRO A 229 -33.83 24.10 -17.02
C PRO A 229 -32.29 24.11 -16.99
N ASP A 230 -31.67 23.20 -16.23
CA ASP A 230 -30.22 23.00 -16.20
C ASP A 230 -29.64 22.50 -17.54
N LEU A 231 -30.46 21.88 -18.40
CA LEU A 231 -30.07 21.38 -19.72
C LEU A 231 -30.27 22.40 -20.85
N LYS A 232 -31.04 23.46 -20.64
CA LYS A 232 -31.41 24.42 -21.70
C LYS A 232 -30.19 25.07 -22.37
N ALA A 233 -29.14 25.35 -21.60
CA ALA A 233 -27.88 25.90 -22.12
C ALA A 233 -27.12 24.95 -23.08
N TYR A 234 -27.50 23.68 -23.12
CA TYR A 234 -26.86 22.64 -23.92
C TYR A 234 -27.73 22.15 -25.07
N GLU A 235 -28.92 22.71 -25.26
CA GLU A 235 -29.84 22.28 -26.32
C GLU A 235 -29.15 22.27 -27.69
N GLY A 236 -29.27 21.15 -28.42
CA GLY A 236 -28.61 20.93 -29.71
C GLY A 236 -27.13 20.51 -29.63
N GLN A 237 -26.48 20.61 -28.47
CA GLN A 237 -25.06 20.27 -28.29
C GLN A 237 -24.85 18.78 -28.00
N GLU A 238 -23.68 18.27 -28.37
CA GLU A 238 -23.22 16.93 -27.99
C GLU A 238 -22.30 16.97 -26.78
N LEU A 239 -22.73 16.34 -25.68
CA LEU A 239 -21.96 16.27 -24.46
C LEU A 239 -21.16 14.96 -24.39
N THR A 240 -19.90 15.07 -23.97
CA THR A 240 -19.04 13.90 -23.74
C THR A 240 -19.46 13.21 -22.45
N VAL A 241 -19.81 11.93 -22.55
CA VAL A 241 -20.09 11.09 -21.38
C VAL A 241 -18.79 10.85 -20.61
N ILE A 242 -18.82 10.97 -19.29
CA ILE A 242 -17.68 10.70 -18.42
C ILE A 242 -17.85 9.43 -17.59
N ALA A 243 -19.09 9.04 -17.31
CA ALA A 243 -19.40 7.80 -16.59
C ALA A 243 -20.84 7.33 -16.87
N TRP A 244 -21.05 6.02 -16.75
CA TRP A 244 -22.36 5.37 -16.73
C TRP A 244 -22.59 4.76 -15.35
N LEU A 245 -23.76 5.01 -14.76
CA LEU A 245 -24.13 4.50 -13.44
C LEU A 245 -25.13 3.36 -13.61
N TRP A 246 -24.78 2.19 -13.07
CA TRP A 246 -25.51 0.94 -13.27
C TRP A 246 -25.96 0.36 -11.94
N ALA A 247 -27.15 -0.25 -11.91
CA ALA A 247 -27.59 -1.12 -10.82
C ALA A 247 -27.43 -2.58 -11.24
N ARG A 248 -26.88 -3.44 -10.39
CA ARG A 248 -27.07 -4.89 -10.56
C ARG A 248 -28.53 -5.25 -10.31
N THR A 249 -29.00 -6.33 -10.91
CA THR A 249 -30.39 -6.76 -10.80
C THR A 249 -30.52 -8.24 -10.48
N VAL A 250 -31.61 -8.64 -9.83
CA VAL A 250 -32.01 -10.04 -9.61
C VAL A 250 -33.50 -10.21 -9.90
N LYS A 251 -33.97 -11.43 -10.16
CA LYS A 251 -35.42 -11.66 -10.32
C LYS A 251 -36.17 -11.40 -9.02
N SER A 252 -37.41 -10.96 -9.12
CA SER A 252 -38.28 -10.83 -7.94
C SER A 252 -38.64 -12.22 -7.41
N PRO A 253 -38.55 -12.47 -6.08
CA PRO A 253 -39.07 -13.69 -5.48
C PRO A 253 -40.61 -13.72 -5.45
N ASN A 254 -41.26 -12.57 -5.65
CA ASN A 254 -42.72 -12.49 -5.73
C ASN A 254 -43.18 -13.04 -7.10
N PRO A 255 -43.99 -14.12 -7.14
CA PRO A 255 -44.44 -14.74 -8.40
C PRO A 255 -45.08 -13.75 -9.38
N ALA A 256 -45.84 -12.75 -8.88
CA ALA A 256 -46.49 -11.74 -9.71
C ALA A 256 -45.50 -10.88 -10.52
N TYR A 257 -44.27 -10.70 -10.00
CA TYR A 257 -43.23 -9.90 -10.62
C TYR A 257 -41.98 -10.72 -10.95
N SER A 258 -42.09 -12.04 -11.03
CA SER A 258 -40.96 -12.97 -11.28
C SER A 258 -40.21 -12.68 -12.59
N HIS A 259 -40.87 -12.03 -13.55
CA HIS A 259 -40.27 -11.58 -14.81
C HIS A 259 -39.42 -10.31 -14.65
N VAL A 260 -39.66 -9.50 -13.61
CA VAL A 260 -39.00 -8.21 -13.37
C VAL A 260 -37.60 -8.40 -12.79
N ASP A 261 -36.63 -7.69 -13.37
CA ASP A 261 -35.27 -7.56 -12.84
C ASP A 261 -35.23 -6.45 -11.79
N VAL A 262 -35.29 -6.78 -10.51
CA VAL A 262 -35.27 -5.82 -9.40
C VAL A 262 -33.88 -5.21 -9.25
N PRO A 263 -33.72 -3.87 -9.27
CA PRO A 263 -32.43 -3.22 -9.15
C PRO A 263 -31.95 -3.22 -7.70
N LEU A 264 -30.66 -3.48 -7.50
CA LEU A 264 -29.96 -3.44 -6.23
C LEU A 264 -29.15 -2.13 -6.15
N VAL A 265 -29.67 -1.17 -5.40
CA VAL A 265 -29.15 0.20 -5.32
C VAL A 265 -29.02 0.61 -3.87
N ARG A 266 -27.83 1.06 -3.47
CA ARG A 266 -27.59 1.56 -2.12
C ARG A 266 -28.15 2.96 -1.91
N SER A 267 -28.05 3.83 -2.91
CA SER A 267 -28.60 5.17 -2.85
C SER A 267 -28.98 5.70 -4.23
N PHE A 268 -30.13 6.35 -4.33
CA PHE A 268 -30.55 7.02 -5.57
C PHE A 268 -30.02 8.47 -5.70
N VAL A 269 -29.27 8.98 -4.73
CA VAL A 269 -28.70 10.33 -4.77
C VAL A 269 -27.48 10.38 -5.70
N LEU A 270 -27.42 11.37 -6.59
CA LEU A 270 -26.32 11.56 -7.56
C LEU A 270 -25.36 12.69 -7.18
N ALA A 271 -25.88 13.75 -6.56
CA ALA A 271 -25.12 14.90 -6.10
C ALA A 271 -25.75 15.51 -4.84
N LYS A 272 -24.91 15.82 -3.85
CA LYS A 272 -25.35 16.40 -2.56
C LYS A 272 -25.07 17.90 -2.42
N ARG A 273 -24.23 18.46 -3.28
CA ARG A 273 -23.81 19.88 -3.21
C ARG A 273 -25.03 20.78 -3.35
N GLU A 274 -25.24 21.65 -2.37
CA GLU A 274 -26.33 22.61 -2.34
C GLU A 274 -26.38 23.44 -3.63
N GLY A 275 -27.60 23.66 -4.15
CA GLY A 275 -27.83 24.32 -5.44
C GLY A 275 -27.51 23.47 -6.68
N LYS A 276 -26.91 22.28 -6.53
CA LYS A 276 -26.58 21.34 -7.62
C LYS A 276 -27.00 19.90 -7.31
N GLN A 277 -28.06 19.78 -6.53
CA GLN A 277 -28.54 18.50 -6.01
C GLN A 277 -29.26 17.76 -7.14
N SER A 278 -29.05 16.45 -7.20
CA SER A 278 -29.74 15.59 -8.16
C SER A 278 -29.84 14.16 -7.62
N TRP A 279 -30.88 13.46 -8.08
CA TRP A 279 -31.19 12.09 -7.66
C TRP A 279 -31.95 11.35 -8.78
N ILE A 280 -32.13 10.05 -8.61
CA ILE A 280 -32.80 9.16 -9.55
C ILE A 280 -34.15 8.73 -8.97
N GLU A 281 -35.22 9.02 -9.71
CA GLU A 281 -36.55 8.55 -9.40
C GLU A 281 -36.84 7.24 -10.16
N PRO A 282 -37.12 6.12 -9.46
CA PRO A 282 -37.71 4.94 -10.09
C PRO A 282 -39.20 5.22 -10.36
N ILE A 283 -39.55 5.40 -11.64
CA ILE A 283 -40.93 5.52 -12.10
C ILE A 283 -41.46 4.12 -12.37
N ILE A 284 -42.49 3.73 -11.61
CA ILE A 284 -43.14 2.43 -11.69
C ILE A 284 -44.41 2.56 -12.54
N SER A 285 -44.66 1.60 -13.43
CA SER A 285 -45.88 1.50 -14.23
C SER A 285 -46.30 0.03 -14.29
N ASP A 286 -47.48 -0.33 -13.78
CA ASP A 286 -48.05 -1.69 -13.68
C ASP A 286 -47.05 -2.87 -13.61
N SER A 287 -46.46 -3.29 -14.75
CA SER A 287 -45.51 -4.42 -14.85
C SER A 287 -44.04 -4.05 -15.10
N GLU A 288 -43.70 -2.77 -15.25
CA GLU A 288 -42.35 -2.30 -15.57
C GLU A 288 -41.91 -1.11 -14.69
N TYR A 289 -40.62 -0.80 -14.74
CA TYR A 289 -40.07 0.41 -14.14
C TYR A 289 -38.98 1.01 -15.02
N ARG A 290 -38.83 2.33 -14.91
CA ARG A 290 -37.76 3.12 -15.55
C ARG A 290 -37.15 4.11 -14.57
N PHE A 291 -35.93 4.54 -14.82
CA PHE A 291 -35.27 5.57 -14.02
C PHE A 291 -35.39 6.94 -14.71
N LYS A 292 -35.70 7.99 -13.95
CA LYS A 292 -35.67 9.39 -14.41
C LYS A 292 -34.79 10.21 -13.47
N VAL A 293 -33.84 10.96 -14.02
CA VAL A 293 -33.02 11.89 -13.21
C VAL A 293 -33.83 13.14 -12.88
N ARG A 294 -33.86 13.50 -11.60
CA ARG A 294 -34.49 14.69 -11.04
C ARG A 294 -33.45 15.65 -10.47
N ILE A 295 -33.72 16.94 -10.62
CA ILE A 295 -32.92 18.02 -10.03
C ILE A 295 -33.56 18.46 -8.71
N GLY A 296 -32.73 18.82 -7.74
CA GLY A 296 -33.13 19.20 -6.39
C GLY A 296 -32.82 18.13 -5.35
N LYS A 297 -33.27 18.38 -4.11
CA LYS A 297 -33.18 17.42 -3.01
C LYS A 297 -34.12 16.25 -3.28
N GLN A 298 -33.68 15.05 -2.93
CA GLN A 298 -34.58 13.91 -2.87
C GLN A 298 -35.67 14.17 -1.81
N PRO A 299 -36.96 13.97 -2.12
CA PRO A 299 -38.04 14.05 -1.14
C PRO A 299 -37.83 13.08 0.03
N ALA A 300 -38.28 13.43 1.24
CA ALA A 300 -38.04 12.62 2.44
C ALA A 300 -38.80 11.28 2.44
N ASP A 301 -39.92 11.24 1.73
CA ASP A 301 -40.79 10.08 1.50
C ASP A 301 -40.35 9.22 0.31
N ALA A 302 -39.42 9.72 -0.52
CA ALA A 302 -38.88 8.95 -1.64
C ALA A 302 -37.96 7.83 -1.15
N MET A 303 -38.02 6.68 -1.82
CA MET A 303 -37.18 5.52 -1.51
C MET A 303 -35.69 5.88 -1.56
N ALA A 304 -34.98 5.71 -0.45
CA ALA A 304 -33.56 6.08 -0.35
C ALA A 304 -32.66 5.17 -1.23
N GLY A 305 -32.99 3.89 -1.29
CA GLY A 305 -32.31 2.82 -2.01
C GLY A 305 -33.09 1.52 -1.86
N THR A 306 -32.70 0.48 -2.59
CA THR A 306 -33.34 -0.85 -2.52
C THR A 306 -32.57 -1.84 -1.67
N VAL A 307 -31.31 -1.57 -1.34
CA VAL A 307 -30.45 -2.49 -0.58
C VAL A 307 -30.24 -2.03 0.85
N GLU A 308 -30.41 -2.96 1.79
CA GLU A 308 -30.13 -2.80 3.20
C GLU A 308 -29.11 -3.85 3.70
N ARG A 309 -28.84 -3.89 5.01
CA ARG A 309 -27.82 -4.79 5.58
C ARG A 309 -28.18 -6.28 5.44
N THR A 310 -29.48 -6.61 5.45
CA THR A 310 -30.00 -7.99 5.50
C THR A 310 -30.53 -8.51 4.16
N GLY A 311 -30.62 -7.66 3.14
CA GLY A 311 -31.20 -8.00 1.85
C GLY A 311 -31.51 -6.78 1.01
N ALA A 312 -32.54 -6.89 0.18
CA ALA A 312 -33.07 -5.79 -0.62
C ALA A 312 -34.60 -5.73 -0.54
N THR A 313 -35.20 -4.68 -1.08
CA THR A 313 -36.65 -4.51 -1.20
C THR A 313 -37.01 -4.41 -2.66
N CYS A 314 -38.01 -5.19 -3.08
CA CYS A 314 -38.53 -5.15 -4.44
C CYS A 314 -39.23 -3.81 -4.70
N ILE A 315 -38.79 -3.04 -5.70
CA ILE A 315 -39.42 -1.76 -6.04
C ILE A 315 -40.87 -1.90 -6.51
N MET A 316 -41.25 -3.06 -7.06
CA MET A 316 -42.60 -3.30 -7.57
C MET A 316 -43.56 -3.70 -6.43
N SER A 317 -43.21 -4.75 -5.68
CA SER A 317 -44.07 -5.35 -4.65
C SER A 317 -43.82 -4.85 -3.24
N GLN A 318 -42.77 -4.05 -3.02
CA GLN A 318 -42.27 -3.67 -1.68
C GLN A 318 -41.91 -4.85 -0.76
N SER A 319 -41.86 -6.07 -1.31
CA SER A 319 -41.51 -7.27 -0.56
C SER A 319 -40.01 -7.38 -0.35
N VAL A 320 -39.61 -7.88 0.81
CA VAL A 320 -38.19 -8.14 1.14
C VAL A 320 -37.64 -9.28 0.27
N ILE A 321 -36.43 -9.08 -0.24
CA ILE A 321 -35.60 -10.03 -0.97
C ILE A 321 -34.40 -10.39 -0.08
N PRO A 322 -34.41 -11.55 0.58
CA PRO A 322 -33.33 -11.94 1.49
C PRO A 322 -31.98 -12.04 0.78
N LEU A 323 -30.88 -11.70 1.46
CA LEU A 323 -29.54 -11.79 0.88
C LEU A 323 -29.17 -13.19 0.38
N LYS A 324 -29.69 -14.24 1.03
CA LYS A 324 -29.51 -15.64 0.59
C LYS A 324 -30.10 -15.88 -0.80
N TYR A 325 -31.27 -15.31 -1.08
CA TYR A 325 -31.93 -15.38 -2.39
C TYR A 325 -31.14 -14.60 -3.46
N ILE A 326 -30.66 -13.39 -3.12
CA ILE A 326 -29.79 -12.61 -4.03
C ILE A 326 -28.56 -13.43 -4.43
N ARG A 327 -27.91 -14.10 -3.47
CA ARG A 327 -26.76 -14.96 -3.74
C ARG A 327 -27.12 -16.17 -4.60
N SER A 328 -28.27 -16.81 -4.40
CA SER A 328 -28.69 -17.94 -5.23
C SER A 328 -29.00 -17.51 -6.68
N GLU A 329 -29.66 -16.37 -6.87
CA GLU A 329 -29.90 -15.79 -8.20
C GLU A 329 -28.56 -15.49 -8.91
N ALA A 330 -27.63 -14.84 -8.21
CA ALA A 330 -26.33 -14.50 -8.75
C ALA A 330 -25.51 -15.74 -9.13
N LYS A 331 -25.42 -16.74 -8.24
CA LYS A 331 -24.74 -18.02 -8.50
C LYS A 331 -25.39 -18.83 -9.64
N SER A 332 -26.67 -18.63 -9.88
CA SER A 332 -27.39 -19.27 -11.00
C SER A 332 -27.25 -18.49 -12.32
N GLY A 333 -26.42 -17.44 -12.37
CA GLY A 333 -26.21 -16.62 -13.58
C GLY A 333 -27.38 -15.70 -13.91
N ARG A 334 -28.34 -15.50 -13.00
CA ARG A 334 -29.53 -14.64 -13.21
C ARG A 334 -29.33 -13.19 -12.78
N MET A 335 -28.18 -12.87 -12.17
CA MET A 335 -27.84 -11.48 -11.87
C MET A 335 -27.42 -10.74 -13.13
N ARG A 336 -28.08 -9.62 -13.43
CA ARG A 336 -27.77 -8.74 -14.57
C ARG A 336 -27.44 -7.33 -14.07
N TYR A 337 -27.54 -6.34 -14.94
CA TYR A 337 -27.43 -4.93 -14.59
C TYR A 337 -28.28 -4.07 -15.52
N LYS A 338 -28.74 -2.92 -15.01
CA LYS A 338 -29.60 -1.95 -15.70
C LYS A 338 -29.06 -0.53 -15.53
N LEU A 339 -29.09 0.27 -16.58
CA LEU A 339 -28.56 1.63 -16.58
C LEU A 339 -29.47 2.55 -15.75
N MET A 340 -28.90 3.23 -14.77
CA MET A 340 -29.62 4.16 -13.89
C MET A 340 -29.50 5.61 -14.32
N ALA A 341 -28.31 6.02 -14.75
CA ALA A 341 -28.03 7.40 -15.17
C ALA A 341 -26.77 7.47 -16.03
N VAL A 342 -26.69 8.52 -16.85
CA VAL A 342 -25.49 8.89 -17.62
C VAL A 342 -24.95 10.20 -17.08
N VAL A 343 -23.65 10.26 -16.81
CA VAL A 343 -22.97 11.48 -16.34
C VAL A 343 -22.17 12.05 -17.50
N ALA A 344 -22.50 13.29 -17.90
CA ALA A 344 -21.82 14.00 -18.97
C ALA A 344 -21.03 15.21 -18.45
N LYS A 345 -20.02 15.62 -19.21
CA LYS A 345 -19.26 16.85 -18.96
C LYS A 345 -20.07 18.07 -19.43
N GLY A 346 -20.50 18.91 -18.48
CA GLY A 346 -21.02 20.25 -18.77
C GLY A 346 -19.92 21.32 -18.81
N LEU A 347 -20.32 22.58 -18.97
CA LEU A 347 -19.41 23.74 -19.04
C LEU A 347 -18.66 23.97 -17.72
N LYS A 348 -19.38 23.96 -16.59
CA LYS A 348 -18.84 24.21 -15.25
C LYS A 348 -18.94 23.00 -14.31
N ASP A 349 -19.97 22.16 -14.49
CA ASP A 349 -20.28 21.05 -13.59
C ASP A 349 -20.65 19.78 -14.36
N ARG A 350 -20.94 18.72 -13.61
CA ARG A 350 -21.48 17.47 -14.16
C ARG A 350 -22.94 17.66 -14.52
N VAL A 351 -23.32 17.09 -15.67
CA VAL A 351 -24.69 17.01 -16.12
C VAL A 351 -25.15 15.57 -15.97
N TYR A 352 -26.25 15.37 -15.24
CA TYR A 352 -26.82 14.05 -15.00
C TYR A 352 -28.04 13.83 -15.89
N LEU A 353 -28.00 12.78 -16.70
CA LEU A 353 -29.00 12.48 -17.72
C LEU A 353 -29.71 11.17 -17.40
N SER A 354 -31.01 11.12 -17.67
CA SER A 354 -31.80 9.89 -17.60
C SER A 354 -31.26 8.86 -18.60
N PRO A 355 -31.36 7.54 -18.29
CA PRO A 355 -30.91 6.49 -19.18
C PRO A 355 -31.79 6.43 -20.44
N SER A 356 -31.17 6.13 -21.58
CA SER A 356 -31.89 5.77 -22.81
C SER A 356 -31.61 4.31 -23.18
N ARG A 357 -32.60 3.65 -23.81
CA ARG A 357 -32.48 2.25 -24.25
C ARG A 357 -31.33 2.07 -25.25
N GLU A 358 -31.05 3.07 -26.07
CA GLU A 358 -29.96 3.05 -27.06
C GLU A 358 -28.58 3.01 -26.39
N ILE A 359 -28.34 3.89 -25.40
CA ILE A 359 -27.06 3.94 -24.67
C ILE A 359 -26.84 2.65 -23.87
N GLU A 360 -27.91 2.12 -23.26
CA GLU A 360 -27.87 0.86 -22.54
C GLU A 360 -27.51 -0.32 -23.47
N LYS A 361 -28.17 -0.42 -24.63
CA LYS A 361 -27.90 -1.46 -25.63
C LYS A 361 -26.46 -1.46 -26.14
N ILE A 362 -25.86 -0.30 -26.38
CA ILE A 362 -24.47 -0.20 -26.85
C ILE A 362 -23.51 -0.90 -25.87
N SER A 363 -23.75 -0.73 -24.57
CA SER A 363 -22.89 -1.32 -23.53
C SER A 363 -23.13 -2.83 -23.39
N LEU A 364 -24.40 -3.25 -23.43
CA LEU A 364 -24.81 -4.65 -23.27
C LEU A 364 -24.45 -5.54 -24.48
N ASN A 365 -24.42 -4.96 -25.68
CA ASN A 365 -24.13 -5.67 -26.93
C ASN A 365 -22.64 -5.68 -27.28
N ALA A 366 -21.78 -5.09 -26.45
CA ALA A 366 -20.33 -5.18 -26.64
C ALA A 366 -19.88 -6.65 -26.55
N ILE A 367 -19.08 -7.11 -27.52
CA ILE A 367 -18.63 -8.50 -27.59
C ILE A 367 -17.11 -8.54 -27.34
N PRO A 368 -16.66 -8.94 -26.13
CA PRO A 368 -15.25 -9.04 -25.85
C PRO A 368 -14.65 -10.27 -26.53
N GLN A 369 -13.43 -10.13 -27.05
CA GLN A 369 -12.69 -11.18 -27.74
C GLN A 369 -11.43 -11.53 -26.95
N ASN A 370 -11.02 -12.79 -26.97
CA ASN A 370 -9.75 -13.27 -26.38
C ASN A 370 -9.52 -12.84 -24.91
N VAL A 371 -10.58 -12.80 -24.10
CA VAL A 371 -10.47 -12.42 -22.68
C VAL A 371 -9.65 -13.46 -21.92
N PRO A 372 -8.70 -13.06 -21.04
CA PRO A 372 -7.99 -14.00 -20.20
C PRO A 372 -8.94 -14.85 -19.34
N GLU A 373 -8.81 -16.18 -19.46
CA GLU A 373 -9.54 -17.14 -18.64
C GLU A 373 -8.69 -17.48 -17.40
N SER A 374 -9.06 -16.93 -16.25
CA SER A 374 -8.38 -17.19 -14.98
C SER A 374 -9.40 -17.20 -13.83
N TYR A 375 -9.30 -18.20 -12.96
CA TYR A 375 -10.15 -18.35 -11.79
C TYR A 375 -9.61 -17.54 -10.61
N MET A 376 -10.50 -16.90 -9.88
CA MET A 376 -10.21 -16.39 -8.54
C MET A 376 -10.17 -17.55 -7.55
N PRO A 377 -9.44 -17.43 -6.43
CA PRO A 377 -9.46 -18.44 -5.39
C PRO A 377 -10.88 -18.59 -4.80
N GLU A 378 -11.25 -19.81 -4.39
CA GLU A 378 -12.58 -20.09 -3.81
C GLU A 378 -12.88 -19.20 -2.60
N LYS A 379 -11.84 -18.93 -1.81
CA LYS A 379 -11.85 -18.03 -0.66
C LYS A 379 -10.55 -17.23 -0.70
N ALA A 380 -10.63 -15.95 -0.37
CA ALA A 380 -9.47 -15.10 -0.12
C ALA A 380 -9.85 -13.99 0.85
N LEU A 381 -8.85 -13.45 1.55
CA LEU A 381 -9.06 -12.35 2.48
C LEU A 381 -9.62 -11.13 1.74
N GLY A 382 -10.71 -10.55 2.25
CA GLY A 382 -11.35 -9.40 1.64
C GLY A 382 -12.16 -9.68 0.37
N PHE A 383 -12.12 -10.89 -0.19
CA PHE A 383 -12.89 -11.21 -1.40
C PHE A 383 -14.30 -11.63 -0.99
N ARG A 384 -15.31 -11.00 -1.58
CA ARG A 384 -16.73 -11.29 -1.31
C ARG A 384 -17.55 -11.57 -2.57
N VAL A 385 -16.95 -11.31 -3.73
CA VAL A 385 -17.55 -11.48 -5.06
C VAL A 385 -17.87 -12.95 -5.39
N GLN A 386 -17.07 -13.91 -4.90
CA GLN A 386 -17.33 -15.35 -5.12
C GLN A 386 -18.69 -15.79 -4.53
N GLY A 387 -19.13 -15.12 -3.46
CA GLY A 387 -20.44 -15.35 -2.86
C GLY A 387 -21.61 -15.07 -3.81
N TYR A 388 -21.36 -14.37 -4.92
CA TYR A 388 -22.33 -13.95 -5.93
C TYR A 388 -22.05 -14.57 -7.31
N GLY A 389 -21.28 -15.67 -7.37
CA GLY A 389 -21.04 -16.40 -8.63
C GLY A 389 -19.98 -15.79 -9.54
N MET A 390 -19.31 -14.71 -9.13
CA MET A 390 -18.12 -14.19 -9.82
C MET A 390 -16.93 -15.04 -9.38
N ILE A 391 -16.55 -16.01 -10.21
CA ILE A 391 -15.50 -16.99 -9.90
C ILE A 391 -14.28 -16.84 -10.80
N LYS A 392 -14.40 -16.10 -11.91
CA LYS A 392 -13.29 -15.75 -12.80
C LYS A 392 -12.98 -14.27 -12.72
N HIS A 393 -11.73 -13.89 -12.95
CA HIS A 393 -11.31 -12.49 -12.95
C HIS A 393 -12.09 -11.66 -14.00
N ARG A 394 -12.45 -12.25 -15.15
CA ARG A 394 -13.30 -11.61 -16.18
C ARG A 394 -14.70 -11.24 -15.67
N ASP A 395 -15.23 -11.92 -14.67
CA ASP A 395 -16.57 -11.67 -14.12
C ASP A 395 -16.65 -10.35 -13.35
N LEU A 396 -15.49 -9.75 -13.02
CA LEU A 396 -15.40 -8.45 -12.35
C LEU A 396 -15.66 -7.28 -13.29
N PHE A 397 -15.83 -7.52 -14.59
CA PHE A 397 -15.91 -6.50 -15.64
C PHE A 397 -17.20 -6.66 -16.44
N THR A 398 -17.76 -5.55 -16.93
CA THR A 398 -18.83 -5.58 -17.94
C THR A 398 -18.26 -5.92 -19.31
N SER A 399 -19.11 -6.31 -20.26
CA SER A 399 -18.67 -6.67 -21.62
C SER A 399 -17.93 -5.51 -22.32
N ARG A 400 -18.42 -4.27 -22.19
CA ARG A 400 -17.75 -3.09 -22.75
C ARG A 400 -16.40 -2.82 -22.10
N GLN A 401 -16.30 -2.97 -20.78
CA GLN A 401 -15.03 -2.84 -20.06
C GLN A 401 -14.01 -3.90 -20.50
N LEU A 402 -14.45 -5.14 -20.74
CA LEU A 402 -13.59 -6.20 -21.28
C LEU A 402 -13.12 -5.90 -22.71
N VAL A 403 -14.00 -5.36 -23.57
CA VAL A 403 -13.60 -4.90 -24.92
C VAL A 403 -12.51 -3.83 -24.82
N ALA A 404 -12.65 -2.86 -23.92
CA ALA A 404 -11.61 -1.86 -23.70
C ALA A 404 -10.29 -2.47 -23.22
N LEU A 405 -10.33 -3.28 -22.17
CA LEU A 405 -9.12 -3.88 -21.60
C LEU A 405 -8.37 -4.75 -22.60
N THR A 406 -9.09 -5.59 -23.35
CA THR A 406 -8.49 -6.42 -24.41
C THR A 406 -7.92 -5.58 -25.54
N THR A 407 -8.66 -4.57 -26.03
CA THR A 407 -8.18 -3.65 -27.08
C THR A 407 -6.90 -2.92 -26.67
N PHE A 408 -6.87 -2.32 -25.47
CA PHE A 408 -5.67 -1.64 -24.99
C PHE A 408 -4.53 -2.63 -24.73
N SER A 409 -4.79 -3.82 -24.18
CA SER A 409 -3.72 -4.82 -24.01
C SER A 409 -3.11 -5.26 -25.34
N ASP A 410 -3.92 -5.42 -26.39
CA ASP A 410 -3.46 -5.85 -27.71
C ASP A 410 -2.65 -4.77 -28.41
N LEU A 411 -3.04 -3.50 -28.24
CA LEU A 411 -2.30 -2.35 -28.76
C LEU A 411 -0.89 -2.19 -28.18
N ILE A 412 -0.55 -2.85 -27.07
CA ILE A 412 0.81 -2.83 -26.51
C ILE A 412 1.81 -3.53 -27.44
N HIS A 413 1.37 -4.55 -28.18
CA HIS A 413 2.20 -5.20 -29.18
C HIS A 413 2.39 -4.31 -30.40
N ASP A 414 1.32 -3.67 -30.88
CA ASP A 414 1.35 -2.74 -32.01
C ASP A 414 2.24 -1.53 -31.74
N VAL A 415 2.09 -0.90 -30.55
CA VAL A 415 2.87 0.28 -30.18
C VAL A 415 4.35 -0.06 -29.99
N ARG A 416 4.69 -1.27 -29.54
CA ARG A 416 6.07 -1.71 -29.39
C ARG A 416 6.82 -1.67 -30.72
N GLU A 417 6.22 -2.24 -31.76
CA GLU A 417 6.82 -2.25 -33.10
C GLU A 417 6.95 -0.83 -33.66
N TYR A 418 5.98 0.03 -33.37
CA TYR A 418 6.02 1.44 -33.76
C TYR A 418 7.16 2.18 -33.04
N VAL A 419 7.31 1.98 -31.72
CA VAL A 419 8.41 2.57 -30.93
C VAL A 419 9.77 2.08 -31.42
N LEU A 420 9.90 0.79 -31.75
CA LEU A 420 11.14 0.22 -32.28
C LEU A 420 11.55 0.89 -33.59
N SER A 421 10.58 1.09 -34.50
CA SER A 421 10.80 1.79 -35.77
C SER A 421 11.23 3.25 -35.54
N ASP A 422 10.51 3.98 -34.69
CA ASP A 422 10.80 5.39 -34.39
C ASP A 422 12.15 5.55 -33.70
N ALA A 423 12.50 4.66 -32.77
CA ALA A 423 13.80 4.66 -32.09
C ALA A 423 14.96 4.44 -33.07
N LYS A 424 14.83 3.49 -34.01
CA LYS A 424 15.81 3.27 -35.08
C LYS A 424 15.93 4.49 -36.00
N ALA A 425 14.82 5.08 -36.41
CA ALA A 425 14.80 6.26 -37.25
C ALA A 425 15.44 7.48 -36.56
N ALA A 426 15.32 7.57 -35.23
CA ALA A 426 15.97 8.59 -34.41
C ALA A 426 17.46 8.32 -34.13
N GLY A 427 18.03 7.23 -34.69
CA GLY A 427 19.45 6.90 -34.58
C GLY A 427 19.84 6.10 -33.33
N MET A 428 18.88 5.52 -32.60
CA MET A 428 19.19 4.60 -31.51
C MET A 428 19.68 3.27 -32.08
N GLU A 429 20.82 2.77 -31.59
CA GLU A 429 21.33 1.46 -31.96
C GLU A 429 20.31 0.38 -31.61
N ASP A 430 20.07 -0.59 -32.51
CA ASP A 430 19.05 -1.63 -32.30
C ASP A 430 19.27 -2.40 -30.98
N GLY A 431 20.55 -2.72 -30.72
CA GLY A 431 20.99 -3.60 -29.63
C GLY A 431 20.65 -5.06 -29.94
N GLU A 432 21.56 -5.98 -29.62
CA GLU A 432 21.27 -7.43 -29.76
C GLU A 432 20.38 -7.95 -28.63
N LEU A 433 20.51 -7.35 -27.44
CA LEU A 433 19.80 -7.75 -26.22
C LEU A 433 18.49 -6.97 -26.06
N ASP A 434 17.43 -7.69 -25.69
CA ASP A 434 16.17 -7.11 -25.25
C ASP A 434 16.26 -6.52 -23.83
N LEU A 435 15.18 -5.92 -23.35
CA LEU A 435 15.17 -5.33 -22.00
C LEU A 435 15.34 -6.37 -20.88
N ASN A 436 14.77 -7.57 -21.03
CA ASN A 436 14.83 -8.62 -20.03
C ASN A 436 16.27 -9.18 -19.88
N GLN A 437 17.02 -9.21 -20.98
CA GLN A 437 18.43 -9.58 -21.06
C GLN A 437 19.37 -8.42 -20.65
N GLY A 438 18.82 -7.27 -20.26
CA GLY A 438 19.58 -6.13 -19.76
C GLY A 438 20.02 -5.13 -20.84
N GLY A 439 19.53 -5.23 -22.07
CA GLY A 439 19.82 -4.30 -23.17
C GLY A 439 19.40 -2.86 -22.90
N SER A 440 19.94 -1.94 -23.70
CA SER A 440 19.66 -0.49 -23.67
C SER A 440 19.47 0.14 -25.06
N GLY A 441 19.45 -0.67 -26.12
CA GLY A 441 19.20 -0.22 -27.49
C GLY A 441 17.71 -0.03 -27.81
N ALA A 442 17.39 0.17 -29.09
CA ALA A 442 16.05 0.43 -29.59
C ALA A 442 15.04 -0.65 -29.20
N ARG A 443 15.44 -1.93 -29.19
CA ARG A 443 14.59 -3.04 -28.72
C ARG A 443 14.23 -2.90 -27.25
N ALA A 444 15.24 -2.71 -26.40
CA ALA A 444 15.03 -2.53 -24.98
C ALA A 444 14.22 -1.25 -24.66
N TYR A 445 14.38 -0.20 -25.47
CA TYR A 445 13.59 1.02 -25.34
C TYR A 445 12.12 0.81 -25.69
N ALA A 446 11.83 0.10 -26.78
CA ALA A 446 10.47 -0.30 -27.14
C ALA A 446 9.82 -1.15 -26.05
N ASP A 447 10.55 -2.13 -25.52
CA ASP A 447 10.12 -2.96 -24.39
C ASP A 447 9.81 -2.11 -23.13
N ALA A 448 10.65 -1.11 -22.84
CA ALA A 448 10.47 -0.23 -21.70
C ALA A 448 9.20 0.61 -21.82
N ILE A 449 8.92 1.17 -23.01
CA ILE A 449 7.66 1.87 -23.28
C ILE A 449 6.47 0.93 -23.09
N SER A 450 6.54 -0.31 -23.58
CA SER A 450 5.48 -1.32 -23.40
C SER A 450 5.18 -1.61 -21.93
N VAL A 451 6.19 -1.67 -21.05
CA VAL A 451 6.01 -1.82 -19.59
C VAL A 451 5.18 -0.68 -19.00
N TYR A 452 5.53 0.58 -19.32
CA TYR A 452 4.79 1.72 -18.78
C TYR A 452 3.38 1.84 -19.36
N LEU A 453 3.18 1.51 -20.64
CA LEU A 453 1.85 1.45 -21.24
C LEU A 453 0.99 0.32 -20.65
N SER A 454 1.59 -0.83 -20.27
CA SER A 454 0.87 -1.88 -19.56
C SER A 454 0.38 -1.41 -18.19
N PHE A 455 1.18 -0.64 -17.45
CA PHE A 455 0.73 -0.04 -16.19
C PHE A 455 -0.44 0.94 -16.38
N ALA A 456 -0.53 1.60 -17.54
CA ALA A 456 -1.68 2.42 -17.87
C ALA A 456 -2.94 1.56 -18.09
N VAL A 457 -2.79 0.35 -18.66
CA VAL A 457 -3.87 -0.64 -18.76
C VAL A 457 -4.28 -1.17 -17.39
N ASP A 458 -3.33 -1.47 -16.50
CA ASP A 458 -3.64 -1.89 -15.12
C ASP A 458 -4.38 -0.81 -14.33
N LYS A 459 -3.96 0.45 -14.48
CA LYS A 459 -4.73 1.60 -13.98
C LYS A 459 -6.13 1.62 -14.56
N GLY A 460 -6.26 1.38 -15.87
CA GLY A 460 -7.52 1.17 -16.56
C GLY A 460 -8.35 0.09 -15.86
N ALA A 461 -7.84 -1.13 -15.66
CA ALA A 461 -8.52 -2.23 -14.99
C ALA A 461 -9.02 -1.83 -13.59
N ASN A 462 -8.21 -1.11 -12.82
CA ASN A 462 -8.59 -0.61 -11.50
C ASN A 462 -9.76 0.41 -11.55
N TYR A 463 -9.95 1.14 -12.66
CA TYR A 463 -11.06 2.10 -12.88
C TYR A 463 -12.17 1.61 -13.82
N TRP A 464 -11.97 0.47 -14.49
CA TRP A 464 -12.85 -0.10 -15.49
C TRP A 464 -13.43 -1.43 -15.00
N SER A 465 -13.56 -1.65 -13.70
CA SER A 465 -14.28 -2.81 -13.17
C SER A 465 -15.73 -2.47 -12.82
N SER A 466 -16.57 -3.48 -12.72
CA SER A 466 -17.94 -3.40 -12.20
C SER A 466 -17.99 -3.32 -10.66
N LEU A 467 -16.84 -3.10 -10.01
CA LEU A 467 -16.70 -2.85 -8.57
C LEU A 467 -16.34 -1.39 -8.27
N CYS A 468 -16.18 -0.55 -9.30
CA CYS A 468 -15.96 0.88 -9.13
C CYS A 468 -17.25 1.57 -8.65
N SER A 469 -17.16 2.51 -7.70
CA SER A 469 -18.32 3.24 -7.16
C SER A 469 -18.30 4.72 -7.52
N TRP A 470 -19.43 5.42 -7.40
CA TRP A 470 -19.52 6.86 -7.65
C TRP A 470 -19.24 7.69 -6.38
N ASP A 471 -18.26 8.59 -6.43
CA ASP A 471 -17.99 9.52 -5.32
C ASP A 471 -18.91 10.74 -5.40
N LEU A 472 -19.93 10.79 -4.53
CA LEU A 472 -20.89 11.90 -4.45
C LEU A 472 -20.26 13.24 -4.07
N GLY A 473 -19.12 13.24 -3.36
CA GLY A 473 -18.44 14.45 -2.95
C GLY A 473 -17.62 15.07 -4.08
N ARG A 474 -16.97 14.24 -4.89
CA ARG A 474 -16.12 14.69 -6.01
C ARG A 474 -16.84 14.70 -7.36
N GLY A 475 -17.94 13.96 -7.52
CA GLY A 475 -18.60 13.76 -8.81
C GLY A 475 -17.69 13.02 -9.80
N THR A 476 -17.02 11.96 -9.33
CA THR A 476 -16.06 11.16 -10.11
C THR A 476 -16.14 9.67 -9.75
N VAL A 477 -15.68 8.82 -10.66
CA VAL A 477 -15.51 7.38 -10.40
C VAL A 477 -14.42 7.14 -9.34
N THR A 478 -14.67 6.19 -8.45
CA THR A 478 -13.68 5.63 -7.50
C THR A 478 -13.14 4.33 -8.03
N ASN A 479 -11.87 4.05 -7.77
CA ASN A 479 -11.23 2.82 -8.21
C ASN A 479 -11.68 1.60 -7.39
N THR A 480 -11.47 0.41 -7.96
CA THR A 480 -11.77 -0.91 -7.38
C THR A 480 -11.14 -1.07 -6.00
N PHE A 481 -9.84 -0.81 -5.91
CA PHE A 481 -9.08 -0.95 -4.67
C PHE A 481 -9.09 0.35 -3.85
N GLY A 482 -10.26 0.75 -3.35
CA GLY A 482 -10.37 1.73 -2.25
C GLY A 482 -9.94 1.15 -0.89
N ARG A 483 -9.79 -0.17 -0.82
CA ARG A 483 -9.26 -1.00 0.27
C ARG A 483 -8.61 -2.25 -0.32
N GLN A 484 -7.90 -3.02 0.50
CA GLN A 484 -7.20 -4.25 0.13
C GLN A 484 -8.18 -5.44 -0.02
N ALA A 485 -9.20 -5.30 -0.88
CA ALA A 485 -10.31 -6.25 -0.98
C ALA A 485 -11.07 -6.12 -2.31
N LEU A 486 -11.76 -7.19 -2.69
CA LEU A 486 -12.75 -7.22 -3.78
C LEU A 486 -14.16 -7.39 -3.17
N PRO A 487 -14.79 -6.31 -2.69
CA PRO A 487 -16.12 -6.36 -2.12
C PRO A 487 -17.19 -6.50 -3.20
N MET A 488 -18.37 -6.99 -2.83
CA MET A 488 -19.54 -6.87 -3.68
C MET A 488 -20.04 -5.41 -3.72
N VAL A 489 -20.35 -4.92 -4.92
CA VAL A 489 -20.89 -3.57 -5.18
C VAL A 489 -22.21 -3.71 -5.92
N TRP A 490 -23.27 -3.08 -5.40
CA TRP A 490 -24.65 -3.21 -5.88
C TRP A 490 -24.93 -2.28 -7.06
N ASP A 491 -24.69 -0.98 -6.85
CA ASP A 491 -24.66 0.05 -7.87
C ASP A 491 -23.21 0.48 -8.14
N PHE A 492 -22.81 0.45 -9.41
CA PHE A 492 -21.43 0.70 -9.84
C PHE A 492 -21.33 1.80 -10.89
N ALA A 493 -20.16 2.42 -10.97
CA ALA A 493 -19.84 3.47 -11.92
C ALA A 493 -18.81 2.97 -12.93
N GLU A 494 -19.19 2.96 -14.21
CA GLU A 494 -18.31 2.63 -15.31
C GLU A 494 -17.69 3.91 -15.88
N ALA A 495 -16.37 4.04 -15.82
CA ALA A 495 -15.65 5.20 -16.35
C ALA A 495 -15.54 5.17 -17.89
N ASN A 496 -15.56 6.35 -18.51
CA ASN A 496 -15.24 6.48 -19.94
C ASN A 496 -13.71 6.57 -20.16
N ALA A 497 -13.14 5.53 -20.77
CA ALA A 497 -11.73 5.41 -21.12
C ALA A 497 -11.20 6.59 -21.98
N PHE A 498 -12.05 7.19 -22.81
CA PHE A 498 -11.71 8.26 -23.75
C PHE A 498 -12.08 9.67 -23.28
N SER A 499 -12.66 9.81 -22.09
CA SER A 499 -13.00 11.12 -21.54
C SER A 499 -11.76 11.87 -21.03
N LYS A 500 -11.95 13.13 -20.62
CA LYS A 500 -10.92 13.91 -19.87
C LYS A 500 -11.18 13.88 -18.34
N SER A 501 -11.93 12.88 -17.86
CA SER A 501 -12.31 12.72 -16.44
C SER A 501 -11.56 11.56 -15.78
N THR A 502 -11.60 11.48 -14.45
CA THR A 502 -11.03 10.39 -13.64
C THR A 502 -11.42 9.03 -14.19
N GLY A 503 -10.43 8.14 -14.34
CA GLY A 503 -10.60 6.81 -14.92
C GLY A 503 -10.38 6.73 -16.43
N SER A 504 -10.06 7.84 -17.10
CA SER A 504 -9.62 7.81 -18.51
C SER A 504 -8.18 7.30 -18.67
N PHE A 505 -7.89 6.71 -19.82
CA PHE A 505 -6.58 6.15 -20.15
C PHE A 505 -5.47 7.23 -20.12
N LEU A 506 -5.71 8.38 -20.74
CA LEU A 506 -4.72 9.48 -20.80
C LEU A 506 -4.40 10.11 -19.44
N ILE A 507 -5.34 10.11 -18.49
CA ILE A 507 -5.02 10.52 -17.11
C ILE A 507 -4.06 9.51 -16.47
N GLY A 508 -4.23 8.21 -16.74
CA GLY A 508 -3.30 7.17 -16.30
C GLY A 508 -1.90 7.40 -16.85
N ILE A 509 -1.78 7.67 -18.16
CA ILE A 509 -0.53 8.02 -18.85
C ILE A 509 0.11 9.26 -18.23
N ALA A 510 -0.65 10.35 -18.03
CA ALA A 510 -0.14 11.58 -17.44
C ALA A 510 0.36 11.38 -15.99
N GLN A 511 -0.24 10.46 -15.23
CA GLN A 511 0.26 10.11 -13.90
C GLN A 511 1.60 9.37 -13.98
N ILE A 512 1.72 8.39 -14.88
CA ILE A 512 2.96 7.61 -15.08
C ILE A 512 4.11 8.54 -15.48
N ALA A 513 3.91 9.40 -16.49
CA ALA A 513 4.92 10.37 -16.93
C ALA A 513 5.37 11.30 -15.79
N LYS A 514 4.42 11.80 -14.97
CA LYS A 514 4.74 12.64 -13.80
C LYS A 514 5.59 11.93 -12.75
N VAL A 515 5.41 10.62 -12.57
CA VAL A 515 6.20 9.83 -11.62
C VAL A 515 7.58 9.53 -12.19
N LEU A 516 7.68 9.15 -13.46
CA LEU A 516 8.95 8.88 -14.14
C LEU A 516 9.93 10.06 -14.04
N ASN A 517 9.41 11.28 -14.18
CA ASN A 517 10.19 12.52 -13.98
C ASN A 517 10.83 12.66 -12.59
N ARG A 518 10.46 11.82 -11.62
CA ARG A 518 10.99 11.86 -10.25
C ARG A 518 11.80 10.64 -9.84
N PHE A 519 11.96 9.65 -10.73
CA PHE A 519 12.79 8.50 -10.42
C PHE A 519 14.28 8.85 -10.50
N PRO A 520 15.08 8.35 -9.55
CA PRO A 520 16.52 8.48 -9.59
C PRO A 520 17.07 7.72 -10.80
N THR A 521 18.21 8.22 -11.32
CA THR A 521 18.91 7.64 -12.48
C THR A 521 20.42 7.61 -12.24
N ASN A 522 20.85 7.77 -10.98
CA ASN A 522 22.23 8.06 -10.60
C ASN A 522 23.08 6.82 -10.30
N SER A 523 22.48 5.66 -10.09
CA SER A 523 23.15 4.41 -9.78
C SER A 523 22.43 3.26 -10.46
N ASP A 524 23.16 2.19 -10.78
CA ASP A 524 22.56 0.97 -11.32
C ASP A 524 21.67 0.30 -10.28
N ALA A 525 20.63 -0.36 -10.76
CA ALA A 525 19.72 -1.12 -9.92
C ALA A 525 19.06 -2.24 -10.69
N TYR A 526 18.70 -3.30 -9.97
CA TYR A 526 18.27 -4.56 -10.55
C TYR A 526 17.09 -5.13 -9.77
N SER A 527 16.15 -5.75 -10.47
CA SER A 527 15.04 -6.47 -9.84
C SER A 527 14.85 -7.88 -10.38
N PHE A 528 14.67 -8.83 -9.46
CA PHE A 528 14.60 -10.26 -9.74
C PHE A 528 13.39 -10.91 -9.10
N GLN A 529 12.84 -11.92 -9.75
CA GLN A 529 11.92 -12.84 -9.09
C GLN A 529 12.72 -13.82 -8.26
N GLY A 530 12.46 -13.90 -6.95
CA GLY A 530 13.22 -14.76 -6.06
C GLY A 530 12.54 -14.99 -4.72
N ASP A 531 12.62 -16.21 -4.22
CA ASP A 531 12.20 -16.57 -2.87
C ASP A 531 13.27 -16.15 -1.85
N ALA A 532 12.88 -15.31 -0.89
CA ALA A 532 13.76 -14.83 0.18
C ALA A 532 14.38 -15.96 1.00
N GLN A 533 13.75 -17.13 1.06
CA GLN A 533 14.23 -18.32 1.77
C GLN A 533 15.47 -18.96 1.13
N THR A 534 15.68 -18.77 -0.18
CA THR A 534 16.69 -19.53 -0.94
C THR A 534 17.63 -18.66 -1.77
N GLN A 535 17.23 -17.45 -2.16
CA GLN A 535 18.03 -16.58 -3.05
C GLN A 535 19.45 -16.27 -2.52
N ASP A 536 20.38 -16.05 -3.46
CA ASP A 536 21.79 -15.68 -3.22
C ASP A 536 22.11 -14.19 -3.44
N ILE A 537 21.16 -13.41 -3.95
CA ILE A 537 21.28 -11.97 -4.22
C ILE A 537 21.74 -11.20 -2.97
N THR A 538 21.33 -11.58 -1.76
CA THR A 538 21.73 -10.93 -0.50
C THR A 538 23.25 -10.95 -0.23
N HIS A 539 24.00 -11.84 -0.86
CA HIS A 539 25.43 -12.04 -0.57
C HIS A 539 26.23 -10.73 -0.55
N ASN A 540 26.84 -10.44 0.60
CA ASN A 540 27.65 -9.26 0.93
C ASN A 540 26.94 -7.90 0.72
N LYS A 541 25.60 -7.86 0.77
CA LYS A 541 24.81 -6.62 0.61
C LYS A 541 24.25 -6.11 1.94
N VAL A 542 24.06 -4.79 2.02
CA VAL A 542 23.31 -4.14 3.11
C VAL A 542 21.83 -4.45 2.93
N VAL A 543 21.13 -4.81 4.00
CA VAL A 543 19.72 -5.24 3.92
C VAL A 543 18.81 -4.33 4.72
N SER A 544 17.75 -3.85 4.07
CA SER A 544 16.60 -3.22 4.70
C SER A 544 15.35 -3.74 4.01
N THR A 545 14.38 -4.26 4.76
CA THR A 545 13.28 -5.02 4.15
C THR A 545 11.96 -4.96 4.91
N ASP A 546 10.86 -5.15 4.21
CA ASP A 546 9.49 -5.12 4.74
C ASP A 546 8.76 -6.44 4.44
N PRO A 547 8.91 -7.48 5.28
CA PRO A 547 8.28 -8.78 5.07
C PRO A 547 6.75 -8.72 5.05
N PRO A 548 6.07 -9.72 4.46
CA PRO A 548 4.61 -9.79 4.40
C PRO A 548 3.95 -9.79 5.78
N TYR A 549 2.77 -9.16 5.87
CA TYR A 549 2.04 -8.97 7.13
C TYR A 549 1.13 -10.15 7.46
N TYR A 550 1.72 -11.25 7.92
CA TYR A 550 1.04 -12.41 8.52
C TYR A 550 -0.29 -12.76 7.82
N ASP A 551 -1.44 -12.43 8.41
CA ASP A 551 -2.80 -12.71 7.93
C ASP A 551 -3.56 -11.46 7.44
N ASN A 552 -2.90 -10.31 7.33
CA ASN A 552 -3.55 -9.03 7.04
C ASN A 552 -3.78 -8.77 5.55
N ILE A 553 -2.92 -9.33 4.68
CA ILE A 553 -2.97 -9.06 3.23
C ILE A 553 -2.62 -10.33 2.44
N GLY A 554 -3.53 -10.77 1.56
CA GLY A 554 -3.22 -11.79 0.55
C GLY A 554 -2.69 -11.15 -0.73
N TYR A 555 -1.39 -10.85 -0.77
CA TYR A 555 -0.79 -10.08 -1.87
C TYR A 555 -0.93 -10.80 -3.20
N ALA A 556 -0.65 -12.09 -3.23
CA ALA A 556 -0.68 -12.87 -4.45
C ALA A 556 -2.10 -13.01 -4.99
N ASP A 557 -3.13 -13.21 -4.15
CA ASP A 557 -4.54 -13.28 -4.58
C ASP A 557 -5.00 -11.94 -5.16
N LEU A 558 -4.63 -10.84 -4.50
CA LEU A 558 -4.94 -9.49 -4.96
C LEU A 558 -4.21 -9.16 -6.28
N SER A 559 -2.97 -9.64 -6.44
CA SER A 559 -2.12 -9.37 -7.61
C SER A 559 -2.63 -10.03 -8.88
N ASP A 560 -3.36 -11.16 -8.79
CA ASP A 560 -3.93 -11.82 -9.96
C ASP A 560 -4.88 -10.91 -10.76
N PHE A 561 -5.51 -9.93 -10.10
CA PHE A 561 -6.32 -8.91 -10.75
C PHE A 561 -5.56 -8.13 -11.83
N PHE A 562 -4.27 -7.86 -11.61
CA PHE A 562 -3.39 -7.15 -12.55
C PHE A 562 -2.55 -8.11 -13.40
N TYR A 563 -2.05 -9.18 -12.78
CA TYR A 563 -1.18 -10.16 -13.40
C TYR A 563 -1.73 -10.69 -14.73
N ILE A 564 -3.03 -10.94 -14.84
CA ILE A 564 -3.63 -11.47 -16.08
C ILE A 564 -3.51 -10.51 -17.27
N TRP A 565 -3.58 -9.19 -17.03
CA TRP A 565 -3.49 -8.16 -18.07
C TRP A 565 -2.03 -7.88 -18.41
N MET A 566 -1.18 -7.82 -17.38
CA MET A 566 0.27 -7.71 -17.54
C MET A 566 0.82 -8.90 -18.32
N ARG A 567 0.43 -10.13 -17.96
CA ARG A 567 0.83 -11.36 -18.67
C ARG A 567 0.43 -11.32 -20.14
N ARG A 568 -0.80 -10.89 -20.47
CA ARG A 568 -1.24 -10.73 -21.86
C ARG A 568 -0.33 -9.78 -22.64
N SER A 569 0.11 -8.71 -21.98
CA SER A 569 0.82 -7.59 -22.62
C SER A 569 2.35 -7.79 -22.66
N LEU A 570 2.92 -8.39 -21.62
CA LEU A 570 4.36 -8.40 -21.35
C LEU A 570 5.01 -9.78 -21.41
N ARG A 571 4.25 -10.89 -21.50
CA ARG A 571 4.84 -12.23 -21.64
C ARG A 571 5.79 -12.37 -22.83
N PRO A 572 5.58 -11.71 -23.99
CA PRO A 572 6.56 -11.76 -25.07
C PRO A 572 7.92 -11.11 -24.73
N ILE A 573 7.95 -10.20 -23.76
CA ILE A 573 9.16 -9.48 -23.33
C ILE A 573 9.79 -10.18 -22.11
N PHE A 574 8.97 -10.55 -21.13
CA PHE A 574 9.39 -11.19 -19.89
C PHE A 574 8.75 -12.58 -19.78
N SER A 575 9.22 -13.51 -20.61
CA SER A 575 8.66 -14.87 -20.72
C SER A 575 8.67 -15.62 -19.39
N ASP A 576 9.76 -15.48 -18.63
CA ASP A 576 9.99 -16.23 -17.39
C ASP A 576 9.13 -15.67 -16.27
N LEU A 577 9.06 -14.34 -16.16
CA LEU A 577 8.28 -13.63 -15.14
C LEU A 577 6.76 -13.85 -15.29
N PHE A 578 6.29 -14.00 -16.53
CA PHE A 578 4.87 -14.22 -16.85
C PHE A 578 4.60 -15.64 -17.40
N ALA A 579 5.41 -16.62 -17.01
CA ALA A 579 5.26 -18.01 -17.47
C ALA A 579 3.97 -18.66 -16.97
N THR A 580 3.68 -18.53 -15.67
CA THR A 580 2.53 -19.16 -14.98
C THR A 580 1.20 -18.52 -15.37
N MET A 581 0.08 -19.18 -15.06
CA MET A 581 -1.27 -18.64 -15.34
C MET A 581 -1.74 -17.63 -14.28
N ALA A 582 -1.16 -17.70 -13.08
CA ALA A 582 -1.42 -16.83 -11.93
C ALA A 582 -0.14 -16.65 -11.12
N VAL A 583 -0.11 -15.66 -10.23
CA VAL A 583 1.01 -15.42 -9.31
C VAL A 583 1.21 -16.63 -8.38
N PRO A 584 2.47 -17.07 -8.10
CA PRO A 584 2.75 -18.14 -7.15
C PRO A 584 2.10 -17.90 -5.77
N LYS A 585 1.50 -18.94 -5.20
CA LYS A 585 0.73 -18.88 -3.94
C LYS A 585 1.29 -19.75 -2.83
N SER A 586 1.99 -20.83 -3.19
CA SER A 586 2.49 -21.86 -2.27
C SER A 586 3.63 -21.34 -1.42
N GLU A 587 4.50 -20.50 -1.99
CA GLU A 587 5.70 -19.97 -1.35
C GLU A 587 5.45 -18.58 -0.73
N GLU A 588 4.23 -18.02 -0.86
CA GLU A 588 3.88 -16.72 -0.27
C GLU A 588 3.80 -16.85 1.26
N LEU A 589 4.73 -16.19 1.98
CA LEU A 589 4.82 -16.23 3.44
C LEU A 589 3.71 -15.42 4.13
N ILE A 590 2.47 -15.91 4.07
CA ILE A 590 1.30 -15.38 4.78
C ILE A 590 0.56 -16.48 5.54
N ALA A 591 -0.06 -16.14 6.66
CA ALA A 591 -0.83 -17.08 7.48
C ALA A 591 -2.30 -17.11 7.05
N THR A 592 -2.60 -17.92 6.04
CA THR A 592 -3.94 -17.98 5.45
C THR A 592 -4.60 -19.36 5.67
N PRO A 593 -5.57 -19.51 6.60
CA PRO A 593 -6.09 -20.82 6.99
C PRO A 593 -6.67 -21.66 5.85
N PHE A 594 -7.27 -21.03 4.83
CA PHE A 594 -7.86 -21.78 3.71
C PHE A 594 -6.80 -22.45 2.81
N ARG A 595 -5.53 -22.02 2.86
CA ARG A 595 -4.42 -22.64 2.12
C ARG A 595 -3.76 -23.78 2.90
N HIS A 596 -3.84 -23.77 4.24
CA HIS A 596 -3.10 -24.71 5.11
C HIS A 596 -4.00 -25.66 5.93
N SER A 597 -5.27 -25.82 5.54
CA SER A 597 -6.28 -26.70 6.18
C SER A 597 -6.69 -26.31 7.61
N SER A 598 -5.88 -25.60 8.39
CA SER A 598 -6.21 -25.09 9.72
C SER A 598 -5.48 -23.78 10.02
N LYS A 599 -5.95 -23.03 11.04
CA LYS A 599 -5.26 -21.84 11.53
C LYS A 599 -3.84 -22.20 11.97
N LYS A 600 -3.70 -23.18 12.88
CA LYS A 600 -2.42 -23.64 13.43
C LYS A 600 -1.37 -23.96 12.36
N LYS A 601 -1.73 -24.73 11.31
CA LYS A 601 -0.81 -25.07 10.22
C LYS A 601 -0.39 -23.86 9.38
N ALA A 602 -1.26 -22.85 9.26
CA ALA A 602 -0.91 -21.60 8.59
C ALA A 602 0.09 -20.78 9.41
N GLU A 603 -0.04 -20.80 10.74
CA GLU A 603 0.91 -20.15 11.64
C GLU A 603 2.27 -20.86 11.59
N GLU A 604 2.30 -22.19 11.67
CA GLU A 604 3.51 -23.00 11.54
C GLU A 604 4.23 -22.73 10.20
N PHE A 605 3.50 -22.77 9.08
CA PHE A 605 4.06 -22.45 7.75
C PHE A 605 4.68 -21.06 7.69
N PHE A 606 3.97 -20.03 8.18
CA PHE A 606 4.49 -18.67 8.21
C PHE A 606 5.75 -18.57 9.07
N MET A 607 5.72 -19.16 10.27
CA MET A 607 6.83 -19.05 11.21
C MET A 607 8.09 -19.77 10.72
N ASP A 608 7.94 -20.97 10.19
CA ASP A 608 9.06 -21.76 9.66
C ASP A 608 9.67 -21.06 8.44
N GLY A 609 8.84 -20.62 7.50
CA GLY A 609 9.31 -19.94 6.29
C GLY A 609 9.93 -18.57 6.58
N MET A 610 9.36 -17.78 7.49
CA MET A 610 9.98 -16.52 7.93
C MET A 610 11.30 -16.75 8.67
N THR A 611 11.39 -17.78 9.52
CA THR A 611 12.66 -18.14 10.17
C THR A 611 13.71 -18.49 9.14
N GLN A 612 13.37 -19.30 8.13
CA GLN A 612 14.28 -19.66 7.05
C GLN A 612 14.72 -18.44 6.23
N ALA A 613 13.80 -17.54 5.88
CA ALA A 613 14.12 -16.31 5.15
C ALA A 613 15.07 -15.40 5.95
N ILE A 614 14.80 -15.18 7.24
CA ILE A 614 15.67 -14.36 8.10
C ILE A 614 17.03 -15.04 8.32
N GLN A 615 17.07 -16.37 8.45
CA GLN A 615 18.32 -17.12 8.54
C GLN A 615 19.15 -16.99 7.25
N ASN A 616 18.53 -17.10 6.08
CA ASN A 616 19.20 -16.88 4.79
C ASN A 616 19.79 -15.46 4.70
N ILE A 617 19.04 -14.44 5.14
CA ILE A 617 19.52 -13.06 5.21
C ILE A 617 20.71 -12.94 6.19
N SER A 618 20.61 -13.52 7.39
CA SER A 618 21.68 -13.52 8.42
C SER A 618 22.99 -14.12 7.95
N MET A 619 22.92 -15.21 7.20
CA MET A 619 24.10 -15.89 6.68
C MET A 619 24.78 -15.09 5.57
N LYS A 620 24.00 -14.45 4.70
CA LYS A 620 24.51 -13.85 3.45
C LYS A 620 24.72 -12.34 3.50
N SER A 621 24.07 -11.59 4.39
CA SER A 621 24.17 -10.13 4.40
C SER A 621 25.58 -9.65 4.73
N HIS A 622 25.90 -8.41 4.35
CA HIS A 622 27.18 -7.79 4.72
C HIS A 622 27.37 -7.83 6.24
N PRO A 623 28.49 -8.37 6.76
CA PRO A 623 28.62 -8.71 8.18
C PRO A 623 28.69 -7.50 9.11
N LEU A 624 29.11 -6.33 8.61
CA LEU A 624 29.30 -5.13 9.42
C LEU A 624 28.02 -4.32 9.70
N PHE A 625 27.12 -4.24 8.73
CA PHE A 625 25.97 -3.34 8.84
C PHE A 625 24.85 -4.01 9.64
N PRO A 626 24.15 -3.28 10.52
CA PRO A 626 22.89 -3.79 11.02
C PRO A 626 21.92 -3.95 9.85
N ILE A 627 20.99 -4.90 9.93
CA ILE A 627 19.85 -4.98 9.02
C ILE A 627 18.65 -4.27 9.65
N THR A 628 17.77 -3.72 8.82
CA THR A 628 16.52 -3.12 9.30
C THR A 628 15.30 -3.85 8.74
N VAL A 629 14.42 -4.30 9.63
CA VAL A 629 13.20 -5.04 9.28
C VAL A 629 11.98 -4.24 9.70
N TYR A 630 11.13 -3.88 8.74
CA TYR A 630 9.86 -3.21 9.01
C TYR A 630 8.82 -4.25 9.38
N TYR A 631 8.14 -4.06 10.52
CA TYR A 631 7.13 -4.99 10.99
C TYR A 631 5.89 -4.27 11.52
N ALA A 632 4.70 -4.83 11.25
CA ALA A 632 3.43 -4.27 11.70
C ALA A 632 2.50 -5.44 12.09
N PHE A 633 2.09 -5.51 13.36
CA PHE A 633 1.26 -6.61 13.86
C PHE A 633 0.03 -6.13 14.61
N ARG A 634 -1.14 -6.69 14.30
CA ARG A 634 -2.41 -6.39 14.98
C ARG A 634 -2.58 -7.39 16.12
N GLN A 635 -2.55 -6.95 17.37
CA GLN A 635 -3.01 -7.77 18.49
C GLN A 635 -4.55 -7.85 18.41
N SER A 636 -5.07 -8.85 17.70
CA SER A 636 -6.53 -9.12 17.71
C SER A 636 -6.92 -10.50 18.21
N ASP A 637 -6.00 -11.27 18.80
CA ASP A 637 -6.32 -12.55 19.43
C ASP A 637 -5.71 -12.58 20.84
N ILE A 638 -6.47 -12.10 21.83
CA ILE A 638 -6.22 -12.39 23.25
C ILE A 638 -6.98 -13.67 23.57
N THR A 639 -6.33 -14.65 24.19
CA THR A 639 -7.01 -15.78 24.84
C THR A 639 -7.53 -15.35 26.22
N GLU A 640 -8.64 -15.92 26.69
CA GLU A 640 -9.31 -15.63 27.98
C GLU A 640 -8.40 -15.67 29.24
N GLN A 641 -7.13 -16.07 29.11
CA GLN A 641 -6.15 -16.13 30.19
C GLN A 641 -5.06 -15.05 30.15
N GLY A 642 -5.09 -14.09 29.21
CA GLY A 642 -4.14 -12.97 29.17
C GLY A 642 -2.67 -13.37 28.90
N THR A 643 -2.40 -14.63 28.54
CA THR A 643 -1.06 -15.22 28.38
C THR A 643 -0.85 -15.86 27.00
N GLY A 644 -1.54 -15.35 25.96
CA GLY A 644 -1.33 -15.78 24.58
C GLY A 644 -0.06 -15.17 23.97
N ASN A 645 0.85 -16.02 23.49
CA ASN A 645 2.06 -15.62 22.76
C ASN A 645 1.65 -14.86 21.48
N THR A 646 1.88 -13.55 21.48
CA THR A 646 1.48 -12.65 20.39
C THR A 646 2.29 -12.96 19.12
N GLY A 647 1.71 -12.76 17.93
CA GLY A 647 2.48 -12.88 16.68
C GLY A 647 3.67 -11.90 16.57
N TRP A 648 3.76 -10.90 17.47
CA TRP A 648 4.95 -10.10 17.68
C TRP A 648 6.07 -10.88 18.37
N GLU A 649 5.78 -11.54 19.49
CA GLU A 649 6.75 -12.36 20.24
C GLU A 649 7.29 -13.49 19.39
N THR A 650 6.42 -14.19 18.65
CA THR A 650 6.85 -15.28 17.78
C THR A 650 7.78 -14.79 16.67
N PHE A 651 7.52 -13.61 16.10
CA PHE A 651 8.40 -13.01 15.10
C PHE A 651 9.77 -12.62 15.68
N LEU A 652 9.80 -11.98 16.85
CA LEU A 652 11.07 -11.65 17.53
C LEU A 652 11.86 -12.91 17.86
N GLU A 653 11.20 -13.97 18.32
CA GLU A 653 11.80 -15.28 18.55
C GLU A 653 12.42 -15.84 17.27
N ALA A 654 11.73 -15.76 16.13
CA ALA A 654 12.27 -16.18 14.84
C ALA A 654 13.53 -15.37 14.44
N VAL A 655 13.54 -14.04 14.66
CA VAL A 655 14.73 -13.20 14.42
C VAL A 655 15.91 -13.64 15.29
N VAL A 656 15.68 -13.86 16.59
CA VAL A 656 16.73 -14.27 17.54
C VAL A 656 17.29 -15.65 17.20
N ARG A 657 16.41 -16.60 16.86
CA ARG A 657 16.78 -17.98 16.45
C ARG A 657 17.54 -18.02 15.13
N SER A 658 17.26 -17.08 14.22
CA SER A 658 17.94 -16.95 12.93
C SER A 658 19.37 -16.40 13.03
N GLY A 659 19.88 -16.16 14.24
CA GLY A 659 21.25 -15.69 14.48
C GLY A 659 21.39 -14.17 14.54
N PHE A 660 20.30 -13.42 14.71
CA PHE A 660 20.33 -11.97 14.89
C PHE A 660 20.09 -11.55 16.35
N ALA A 661 20.82 -10.53 16.79
CA ALA A 661 20.51 -9.79 18.00
C ALA A 661 19.65 -8.59 17.62
N ILE A 662 18.60 -8.33 18.40
CA ILE A 662 17.74 -7.15 18.20
C ILE A 662 18.30 -6.04 19.07
N ILE A 663 18.90 -5.04 18.43
CA ILE A 663 19.62 -3.95 19.12
C ILE A 663 18.85 -2.64 19.17
N GLY A 664 17.72 -2.56 18.48
CA GLY A 664 16.88 -1.36 18.45
C GLY A 664 15.48 -1.65 17.94
N THR A 665 14.52 -0.90 18.47
CA THR A 665 13.12 -0.90 18.04
C THR A 665 12.71 0.55 17.83
N TRP A 666 12.16 0.89 16.67
CA TRP A 666 11.78 2.28 16.38
C TRP A 666 10.34 2.35 15.88
N PRO A 667 9.41 2.95 16.64
CA PRO A 667 8.02 3.08 16.22
C PRO A 667 7.88 4.10 15.09
N MET A 668 6.96 3.83 14.17
CA MET A 668 6.67 4.70 13.04
C MET A 668 5.20 4.73 12.64
N ARG A 669 4.74 5.92 12.25
CA ARG A 669 3.34 6.17 11.90
C ARG A 669 3.11 5.96 10.40
N THR A 670 2.82 4.72 10.01
CA THR A 670 2.80 4.26 8.61
C THR A 670 1.41 4.23 7.97
N GLU A 671 0.28 4.30 8.70
CA GLU A 671 -1.07 4.20 8.11
C GLU A 671 -1.94 5.48 8.08
N ASP A 672 -2.80 5.60 7.05
CA ASP A 672 -3.78 6.68 6.85
C ASP A 672 -5.10 6.38 7.58
N THR A 673 -5.65 7.36 8.32
CA THR A 673 -6.96 7.30 8.99
C THR A 673 -8.08 7.89 8.13
N GLY A 674 -7.99 7.75 6.79
CA GLY A 674 -8.95 8.25 5.82
C GLY A 674 -10.42 7.91 6.15
N LYS A 675 -11.38 8.61 5.52
CA LYS A 675 -12.82 8.57 5.90
C LYS A 675 -13.44 7.17 6.03
N LEU A 676 -12.96 6.16 5.30
CA LEU A 676 -13.41 4.76 5.39
C LEU A 676 -12.72 3.96 6.50
N LYS A 677 -11.48 4.32 6.88
CA LYS A 677 -10.73 3.76 8.01
C LYS A 677 -11.08 4.43 9.35
N LYS A 678 -11.83 5.54 9.36
CA LYS A 678 -12.39 6.09 10.60
C LYS A 678 -13.30 5.09 11.33
N THR A 679 -13.93 4.14 10.65
CA THR A 679 -14.89 3.21 11.26
C THR A 679 -14.27 1.90 11.75
N VAL A 680 -12.99 1.63 11.45
CA VAL A 680 -12.30 0.39 11.81
C VAL A 680 -10.94 0.74 12.42
N ASN A 681 -10.64 0.21 13.61
CA ASN A 681 -9.33 0.31 14.27
C ASN A 681 -8.26 -0.40 13.42
N ALA A 682 -7.80 0.25 12.34
CA ALA A 682 -6.71 -0.23 11.50
C ALA A 682 -5.36 0.07 12.17
N LEU A 683 -4.41 -0.89 12.04
CA LEU A 683 -3.03 -0.82 12.49
C LEU A 683 -2.42 0.57 12.27
N ALA A 684 -2.27 1.38 13.31
CA ALA A 684 -1.88 2.77 13.11
C ALA A 684 -0.37 3.04 13.30
N SER A 685 0.41 2.02 13.68
CA SER A 685 1.87 2.07 13.77
C SER A 685 2.57 0.77 13.32
N SER A 686 3.73 0.93 12.66
CA SER A 686 4.72 -0.13 12.39
C SER A 686 5.96 0.11 13.25
N ILE A 687 6.81 -0.89 13.41
CA ILE A 687 8.07 -0.83 14.14
C ILE A 687 9.19 -1.19 13.17
N VAL A 688 10.30 -0.47 13.20
CA VAL A 688 11.56 -0.90 12.57
C VAL A 688 12.40 -1.61 13.62
N LEU A 689 12.67 -2.89 13.37
CA LEU A 689 13.66 -3.66 14.09
C LEU A 689 15.03 -3.37 13.51
N VAL A 690 15.99 -3.08 14.37
CA VAL A 690 17.41 -2.98 14.01
C VAL A 690 18.09 -4.23 14.54
N CYS A 691 18.59 -5.05 13.63
CA CYS A 691 19.17 -6.34 13.97
C CYS A 691 20.64 -6.38 13.58
N ARG A 692 21.50 -6.96 14.42
CA ARG A 692 22.92 -7.19 14.11
C ARG A 692 23.23 -8.67 14.23
N LYS A 693 24.07 -9.19 13.33
CA LYS A 693 24.49 -10.60 13.36
C LYS A 693 25.10 -10.92 14.72
N ARG A 694 24.67 -12.02 15.35
CA ARG A 694 25.19 -12.44 16.66
C ARG A 694 26.60 -12.97 16.48
N ILE A 695 27.53 -12.36 17.21
CA ILE A 695 28.81 -12.98 17.50
C ILE A 695 28.54 -13.86 18.72
N ILE A 696 28.24 -15.14 18.51
CA ILE A 696 27.92 -16.06 19.60
C ILE A 696 29.19 -16.23 20.44
N LYS A 697 29.28 -15.46 21.53
CA LYS A 697 30.12 -15.82 22.66
C LYS A 697 29.42 -17.01 23.32
N ASN A 698 30.12 -18.11 23.54
CA ASN A 698 29.57 -19.39 24.06
C ASN A 698 29.06 -19.31 25.53
N ASP A 699 28.62 -18.14 25.99
CA ASP A 699 28.21 -17.90 27.35
C ASP A 699 26.68 -17.88 27.44
N THR A 700 26.13 -18.78 28.24
CA THR A 700 24.75 -18.71 28.73
C THR A 700 24.75 -18.00 30.08
N ILE A 701 23.66 -17.30 30.39
CA ILE A 701 23.51 -16.60 31.68
C ILE A 701 22.24 -17.04 32.40
N SER A 702 22.21 -16.87 33.72
CA SER A 702 20.99 -17.13 34.50
C SER A 702 19.97 -15.99 34.34
N ARG A 703 18.68 -16.28 34.56
CA ARG A 703 17.61 -15.27 34.67
C ARG A 703 17.96 -14.15 35.66
N ARG A 704 18.67 -14.47 36.76
CA ARG A 704 19.08 -13.49 37.78
C ARG A 704 20.15 -12.54 37.25
N ASP A 705 21.11 -13.05 36.49
CA ASP A 705 22.15 -12.23 35.85
C ASP A 705 21.56 -11.34 34.77
N PHE A 706 20.59 -11.84 34.00
CA PHE A 706 19.85 -11.03 33.02
C PHE A 706 19.16 -9.84 33.68
N GLN A 707 18.42 -10.07 34.77
CA GLN A 707 17.79 -8.99 35.54
C GLN A 707 18.80 -8.00 36.15
N ARG A 708 19.99 -8.48 36.56
CA ARG A 708 21.07 -7.60 37.03
C ARG A 708 21.54 -6.68 35.90
N GLN A 709 21.81 -7.24 34.73
CA GLN A 709 22.25 -6.44 33.58
C GLN A 709 21.19 -5.45 33.10
N LEU A 710 19.91 -5.79 33.15
CA LEU A 710 18.83 -4.83 32.89
C LEU A 710 18.93 -3.63 33.84
N ARG A 711 19.09 -3.86 35.15
CA ARG A 711 19.25 -2.77 36.12
C ARG A 711 20.50 -1.93 35.89
N ASP A 712 21.60 -2.55 35.48
CA ASP A 712 22.88 -1.85 35.33
C ASP A 712 22.97 -1.06 34.00
N LYS A 713 22.45 -1.63 32.90
CA LYS A 713 22.63 -1.09 31.54
C LYS A 713 21.43 -0.29 31.01
N MET A 714 20.19 -0.59 31.44
CA MET A 714 18.99 0.10 30.93
C MET A 714 18.93 1.60 31.28
N PRO A 715 19.29 2.04 32.50
CA PRO A 715 19.19 3.46 32.87
C PRO A 715 19.92 4.40 31.89
N GLU A 716 21.17 4.08 31.52
CA GLU A 716 21.96 4.90 30.59
C GLU A 716 21.30 5.01 29.19
N ALA A 717 20.73 3.90 28.71
CA ALA A 717 20.01 3.87 27.44
C ALA A 717 18.75 4.74 27.48
N LEU A 718 17.99 4.66 28.58
CA LEU A 718 16.77 5.44 28.79
C LEU A 718 17.06 6.94 28.93
N GLU A 719 18.10 7.31 29.69
CA GLU A 719 18.55 8.72 29.81
C GLU A 719 18.93 9.32 28.46
N THR A 720 19.61 8.54 27.62
CA THR A 720 19.98 8.97 26.27
C THR A 720 18.74 9.23 25.41
N MET A 721 17.72 8.39 25.53
CA MET A 721 16.46 8.54 24.79
C MET A 721 15.62 9.73 25.25
N ILE A 722 15.53 9.96 26.57
CA ILE A 722 14.76 11.07 27.17
C ILE A 722 15.47 12.41 26.95
N GLY A 723 16.73 12.50 27.33
CA GLY A 723 17.46 13.76 27.37
C GLY A 723 18.02 14.18 26.01
N LYS A 724 18.76 13.30 25.32
CA LYS A 724 19.51 13.66 24.10
C LYS A 724 18.70 13.48 22.82
N ALA A 725 17.89 12.42 22.73
CA ALA A 725 17.12 12.12 21.52
C ALA A 725 15.72 12.78 21.51
N ASN A 726 15.23 13.26 22.66
CA ASN A 726 13.93 13.92 22.83
C ASN A 726 12.78 13.14 22.16
N ILE A 727 12.75 11.82 22.42
CA ILE A 727 11.72 10.93 21.87
C ILE A 727 10.39 11.22 22.57
N ALA A 728 9.30 11.34 21.79
CA ALA A 728 7.98 11.54 22.36
C ALA A 728 7.62 10.39 23.34
N PRO A 729 6.97 10.66 24.49
CA PRO A 729 6.71 9.63 25.52
C PRO A 729 6.06 8.33 25.00
N VAL A 730 5.10 8.46 24.08
CA VAL A 730 4.43 7.31 23.43
C VAL A 730 5.40 6.46 22.57
N ASP A 731 6.38 7.09 21.94
CA ASP A 731 7.38 6.42 21.12
C ASP A 731 8.53 5.87 22.00
N LEU A 732 8.77 6.49 23.16
CA LEU A 732 9.85 6.13 24.10
C LEU A 732 9.65 4.73 24.67
N ALA A 733 8.45 4.39 25.14
CA ALA A 733 8.17 3.08 25.73
C ALA A 733 8.45 1.93 24.73
N GLN A 734 8.07 2.10 23.46
CA GLN A 734 8.36 1.11 22.42
C GLN A 734 9.84 1.11 22.01
N SER A 735 10.50 2.28 22.00
CA SER A 735 11.91 2.39 21.63
C SER A 735 12.84 1.80 22.69
N ALA A 736 12.43 1.86 23.96
CA ALA A 736 13.13 1.33 25.11
C ALA A 736 13.20 -0.21 25.15
N ILE A 737 12.31 -0.91 24.43
CA ILE A 737 12.38 -2.38 24.29
C ILE A 737 13.67 -2.82 23.61
N GLY A 738 14.15 -2.06 22.62
CA GLY A 738 15.35 -2.36 21.85
C GLY A 738 16.59 -2.63 22.71
N PRO A 739 17.02 -1.70 23.58
CA PRO A 739 18.12 -1.92 24.52
C PRO A 739 17.96 -3.15 25.40
N GLY A 740 16.75 -3.42 25.91
CA GLY A 740 16.48 -4.61 26.71
C GLY A 740 16.64 -5.91 25.91
N MET A 741 16.12 -5.92 24.68
CA MET A 741 16.29 -7.04 23.75
C MET A 741 17.75 -7.21 23.31
N ALA A 742 18.53 -6.13 23.26
CA ALA A 742 19.95 -6.20 22.95
C ALA A 742 20.69 -7.01 24.04
N ILE A 743 20.37 -6.75 25.32
CA ILE A 743 20.93 -7.49 26.46
C ILE A 743 20.49 -8.96 26.43
N PHE A 744 19.21 -9.23 26.12
CA PHE A 744 18.70 -10.60 26.05
C PHE A 744 19.36 -11.39 24.92
N SER A 745 19.49 -10.80 23.73
CA SER A 745 19.96 -11.46 22.52
C SER A 745 21.50 -11.47 22.36
N GLU A 746 22.23 -10.84 23.29
CA GLU A 746 23.70 -10.87 23.37
C GLU A 746 24.23 -12.29 23.70
N TYR A 747 23.52 -13.04 24.53
CA TYR A 747 23.91 -14.36 25.05
C TYR A 747 23.30 -15.50 24.26
N GLU A 748 23.95 -16.66 24.19
CA GLU A 748 23.41 -17.83 23.47
C GLU A 748 21.99 -18.18 23.95
N ALA A 749 21.82 -18.24 25.27
CA ALA A 749 20.55 -18.40 25.95
C ALA A 749 20.57 -17.80 27.35
N VAL A 750 19.39 -17.36 27.82
CA VAL A 750 19.12 -17.08 29.23
C VAL A 750 18.40 -18.29 29.83
N ILE A 751 18.90 -18.82 30.93
CA ILE A 751 18.39 -20.05 31.55
C ILE A 751 17.54 -19.71 32.78
N ASN A 752 16.33 -20.27 32.82
CA ASN A 752 15.41 -20.20 33.94
C ASN A 752 15.88 -21.06 35.12
N GLN A 753 15.27 -20.89 36.29
CA GLN A 753 15.63 -21.65 37.50
C GLN A 753 15.37 -23.16 37.37
N ASP A 754 14.40 -23.54 36.53
CA ASP A 754 14.05 -24.93 36.20
C ASP A 754 14.96 -25.55 35.13
N GLY A 755 15.96 -24.81 34.64
CA GLY A 755 16.87 -25.25 33.57
C GLY A 755 16.34 -25.03 32.15
N SER A 756 15.12 -24.54 31.98
CA SER A 756 14.57 -24.23 30.65
C SER A 756 15.20 -22.96 30.04
N ARG A 757 15.23 -22.87 28.70
CA ARG A 757 15.59 -21.62 28.02
C ARG A 757 14.44 -20.62 28.18
N MET A 758 14.76 -19.41 28.62
CA MET A 758 13.83 -18.29 28.71
C MET A 758 13.31 -17.93 27.31
N SER A 759 12.00 -17.77 27.19
CA SER A 759 11.35 -17.34 25.96
C SER A 759 11.51 -15.83 25.73
N VAL A 760 11.34 -15.36 24.48
CA VAL A 760 11.23 -13.91 24.22
C VAL A 760 10.08 -13.27 24.98
N HIS A 761 8.96 -13.99 25.18
CA HIS A 761 7.82 -13.50 25.98
C HIS A 761 8.25 -13.17 27.42
N ASP A 762 8.89 -14.11 28.11
CA ASP A 762 9.37 -13.91 29.48
C ASP A 762 10.39 -12.76 29.56
N ALA A 763 11.25 -12.65 28.55
CA ALA A 763 12.23 -11.57 28.47
C ALA A 763 11.55 -10.20 28.32
N LEU A 764 10.54 -10.08 27.46
CA LEU A 764 9.78 -8.83 27.27
C LEU A 764 9.08 -8.39 28.55
N ILE A 765 8.51 -9.32 29.33
CA ILE A 765 7.91 -9.00 30.65
C ILE A 765 8.95 -8.34 31.56
N LEU A 766 10.15 -8.93 31.64
CA LEU A 766 11.24 -8.41 32.48
C LEU A 766 11.78 -7.06 31.98
N ILE A 767 11.88 -6.89 30.66
CA ILE A 767 12.31 -5.64 30.02
C ILE A 767 11.29 -4.53 30.29
N ASN A 768 10.01 -4.78 30.03
CA ASN A 768 8.94 -3.81 30.26
C ASN A 768 8.86 -3.38 31.73
N ARG A 769 9.05 -4.34 32.65
CA ARG A 769 9.16 -4.00 34.08
C ARG A 769 10.34 -3.06 34.35
N SER A 770 11.53 -3.37 33.83
CA SER A 770 12.70 -2.50 34.00
C SER A 770 12.50 -1.09 33.41
N ILE A 771 11.75 -0.98 32.31
CA ILE A 771 11.40 0.30 31.70
C ILE A 771 10.42 1.08 32.59
N THR A 772 9.36 0.42 33.07
CA THR A 772 8.37 1.05 33.96
C THR A 772 9.00 1.47 35.28
N ASP A 773 9.84 0.63 35.90
CA ASP A 773 10.53 0.96 37.15
C ASP A 773 11.39 2.23 37.03
N TYR A 774 11.96 2.48 35.85
CA TYR A 774 12.77 3.68 35.58
C TYR A 774 11.91 4.91 35.23
N LEU A 775 10.95 4.77 34.30
CA LEU A 775 10.14 5.89 33.81
C LEU A 775 9.06 6.34 34.79
N SER A 776 8.55 5.42 35.60
CA SER A 776 7.43 5.62 36.50
C SER A 776 7.66 4.85 37.81
N PRO A 777 8.60 5.29 38.67
CA PRO A 777 8.99 4.56 39.89
C PRO A 777 7.83 4.31 40.85
N GLU A 778 6.82 5.19 40.86
CA GLU A 778 5.61 5.07 41.68
C GLU A 778 4.59 4.05 41.09
N SER A 779 4.80 3.59 39.85
CA SER A 779 3.88 2.73 39.10
C SER A 779 4.35 1.26 38.94
N GLY A 780 5.54 0.91 39.42
CA GLY A 780 6.19 -0.39 39.17
C GLY A 780 5.46 -1.64 39.68
N ASN A 781 4.41 -1.46 40.51
CA ASN A 781 3.58 -2.55 41.06
C ASN A 781 2.20 -2.68 40.39
N PHE A 782 1.86 -1.87 39.39
CA PHE A 782 0.56 -1.96 38.71
C PHE A 782 0.56 -3.00 37.56
N ASP A 783 -0.60 -3.59 37.28
CA ASP A 783 -0.81 -4.47 36.13
C ASP A 783 -0.73 -3.70 34.78
N SER A 784 -0.59 -4.43 33.67
CA SER A 784 -0.37 -3.84 32.33
C SER A 784 -1.47 -2.87 31.89
N ASP A 785 -2.73 -3.13 32.24
CA ASP A 785 -3.86 -2.27 31.87
C ASP A 785 -3.86 -0.99 32.70
N THR A 786 -3.56 -1.08 33.99
CA THR A 786 -3.40 0.08 34.88
C THR A 786 -2.21 0.95 34.45
N GLN A 787 -1.07 0.34 34.07
CA GLN A 787 0.08 1.07 33.54
C GLN A 787 -0.24 1.80 32.23
N PHE A 788 -1.02 1.18 31.34
CA PHE A 788 -1.50 1.84 30.13
C PHE A 788 -2.37 3.06 30.48
N CYS A 789 -3.35 2.88 31.36
CA CYS A 789 -4.28 3.94 31.74
C CYS A 789 -3.56 5.13 32.36
N SER A 790 -2.59 4.89 33.24
CA SER A 790 -1.76 5.94 33.84
C SER A 790 -1.00 6.75 32.78
N SER A 791 -0.21 6.08 31.92
CA SER A 791 0.56 6.75 30.86
C SER A 791 -0.32 7.46 29.83
N TRP A 792 -1.49 6.92 29.51
CA TRP A 792 -2.45 7.57 28.61
C TRP A 792 -3.05 8.83 29.26
N PHE A 793 -3.37 8.77 30.55
CA PHE A 793 -3.92 9.89 31.31
C PHE A 793 -2.92 11.04 31.45
N GLU A 794 -1.65 10.76 31.71
CA GLU A 794 -0.61 11.80 31.76
C GLU A 794 -0.50 12.59 30.45
N GLN A 795 -0.67 11.92 29.31
CA GLN A 795 -0.49 12.53 28.00
C GLN A 795 -1.76 13.22 27.47
N HIS A 796 -2.93 12.59 27.63
CA HIS A 796 -4.18 13.04 27.01
C HIS A 796 -5.26 13.42 28.03
N GLY A 797 -5.03 13.19 29.33
CA GLY A 797 -6.04 13.29 30.37
C GLY A 797 -7.27 12.46 30.02
N TRP A 798 -8.46 13.04 30.20
CA TRP A 798 -9.74 12.44 29.77
C TRP A 798 -10.08 12.71 28.29
N SER A 799 -9.18 13.33 27.52
CA SER A 799 -9.45 13.73 26.13
C SER A 799 -9.31 12.56 25.16
N LYS A 800 -9.88 12.72 23.96
CA LYS A 800 -9.76 11.74 22.88
C LYS A 800 -8.40 11.85 22.18
N GLY A 801 -7.57 10.82 22.29
CA GLY A 801 -6.32 10.68 21.54
C GLY A 801 -6.47 9.78 20.29
N PRO A 802 -5.47 9.78 19.39
CA PRO A 802 -5.46 8.92 18.20
C PRO A 802 -5.28 7.43 18.56
N PHE A 803 -6.02 6.52 17.91
CA PHE A 803 -5.90 5.07 18.15
C PHE A 803 -4.47 4.54 17.96
N GLY A 804 -3.71 5.06 17.00
CA GLY A 804 -2.33 4.60 16.79
C GLY A 804 -1.36 4.91 17.90
N GLU A 805 -1.61 5.98 18.65
CA GLU A 805 -0.82 6.27 19.85
C GLU A 805 -1.17 5.28 20.95
N ALA A 806 -2.46 4.98 21.13
CA ALA A 806 -2.92 4.00 22.10
C ALA A 806 -2.43 2.58 21.76
N ASP A 807 -2.50 2.18 20.50
CA ASP A 807 -2.03 0.87 20.00
C ASP A 807 -0.51 0.71 20.13
N THR A 808 0.26 1.79 19.97
CA THR A 808 1.71 1.78 20.24
C THR A 808 1.98 1.65 21.73
N LEU A 809 1.27 2.42 22.57
CA LEU A 809 1.44 2.39 24.01
C LEU A 809 1.01 1.03 24.61
N SER A 810 -0.09 0.45 24.14
CA SER A 810 -0.59 -0.84 24.63
C SER A 810 0.42 -1.96 24.35
N ARG A 811 1.00 -2.00 23.15
CA ARG A 811 2.07 -2.95 22.79
C ARG A 811 3.30 -2.78 23.67
N ALA A 812 3.71 -1.54 23.93
CA ALA A 812 4.84 -1.26 24.81
C ALA A 812 4.58 -1.70 26.27
N LYS A 813 3.31 -1.76 26.70
CA LYS A 813 2.90 -2.24 28.02
C LYS A 813 2.52 -3.74 28.05
N GLY A 814 2.62 -4.44 26.91
CA GLY A 814 2.25 -5.85 26.82
C GLY A 814 0.74 -6.11 26.94
N THR A 815 -0.10 -5.14 26.58
CA THR A 815 -1.57 -5.26 26.55
C THR A 815 -2.11 -4.80 25.17
N SER A 816 -3.43 -4.71 25.00
CA SER A 816 -4.06 -4.21 23.77
C SER A 816 -5.20 -3.24 24.07
N VAL A 817 -5.43 -2.28 23.16
CA VAL A 817 -6.53 -1.31 23.31
C VAL A 817 -7.90 -2.00 23.40
N ASP A 818 -8.11 -3.09 22.66
CA ASP A 818 -9.36 -3.83 22.68
C ASP A 818 -9.54 -4.59 24.01
N GLY A 819 -8.48 -5.17 24.57
CA GLY A 819 -8.53 -5.82 25.90
C GLY A 819 -8.88 -4.84 27.02
N ILE A 820 -8.29 -3.65 27.02
CA ILE A 820 -8.60 -2.60 28.01
C ILE A 820 -10.00 -2.00 27.79
N LYS A 821 -10.50 -2.01 26.55
CA LYS A 821 -11.89 -1.64 26.27
C LYS A 821 -12.86 -2.66 26.87
N GLU A 822 -12.54 -3.94 26.78
CA GLU A 822 -13.34 -5.04 27.36
C GLU A 822 -13.35 -5.00 28.90
N SER A 823 -12.28 -4.50 29.53
CA SER A 823 -12.25 -4.25 30.99
C SER A 823 -13.07 -3.03 31.43
N GLY A 824 -13.66 -2.28 30.49
CA GLY A 824 -14.61 -1.21 30.77
C GLY A 824 -13.99 0.11 31.23
N VAL A 825 -12.68 0.32 31.00
CA VAL A 825 -11.96 1.54 31.43
C VAL A 825 -11.71 2.57 30.33
N LEU A 826 -11.92 2.19 29.07
CA LEU A 826 -11.81 3.12 27.93
C LEU A 826 -12.88 2.89 26.87
N GLU A 827 -13.13 3.94 26.08
CA GLU A 827 -13.83 3.84 24.81
C GLU A 827 -12.83 3.85 23.64
N SER A 828 -12.95 2.89 22.73
CA SER A 828 -12.26 2.92 21.44
C SER A 828 -13.25 2.83 20.29
N GLY A 829 -13.19 3.81 19.39
CA GLY A 829 -14.03 3.90 18.19
C GLY A 829 -13.71 5.14 17.37
N GLY A 830 -14.01 5.12 16.06
CA GLY A 830 -13.77 6.29 15.22
C GLY A 830 -12.29 6.56 14.87
N GLY A 831 -11.39 5.60 15.11
CA GLY A 831 -9.93 5.81 15.08
C GLY A 831 -9.40 6.64 16.26
N LYS A 832 -10.17 6.75 17.34
CA LYS A 832 -9.81 7.46 18.57
C LYS A 832 -9.99 6.58 19.81
N VAL A 833 -9.24 6.91 20.86
CA VAL A 833 -9.25 6.26 22.17
C VAL A 833 -9.40 7.31 23.26
N ARG A 834 -10.17 7.02 24.31
CA ARG A 834 -10.37 7.89 25.48
C ARG A 834 -10.62 7.04 26.71
N LEU A 835 -10.01 7.40 27.84
CA LEU A 835 -10.36 6.84 29.15
C LEU A 835 -11.75 7.31 29.58
N LEU A 836 -12.52 6.41 30.20
CA LEU A 836 -13.80 6.76 30.80
C LEU A 836 -13.57 7.49 32.11
N LYS A 837 -14.23 8.63 32.30
CA LYS A 837 -14.26 9.32 33.59
C LYS A 837 -14.92 8.43 34.62
N TRP A 838 -14.63 8.67 35.89
CA TRP A 838 -15.18 7.85 36.96
C TRP A 838 -16.72 7.77 36.94
N LEU A 839 -17.41 8.86 36.54
CA LEU A 839 -18.88 8.91 36.42
C LEU A 839 -19.46 8.04 35.29
N GLU A 840 -18.62 7.60 34.37
CA GLU A 840 -19.00 6.84 33.17
C GLU A 840 -18.77 5.32 33.34
N TYR A 841 -18.20 4.87 34.45
CA TYR A 841 -18.10 3.44 34.75
C TYR A 841 -19.49 2.87 35.10
N GLU A 842 -19.86 1.76 34.47
CA GLU A 842 -21.10 1.03 34.75
C GLU A 842 -21.17 0.50 36.20
N PHE A 843 -20.02 0.42 36.90
CA PHE A 843 -19.89 -0.11 38.26
C PHE A 843 -19.86 0.95 39.39
N VAL A 844 -20.14 2.23 39.11
CA VAL A 844 -20.36 3.18 40.22
C VAL A 844 -21.74 2.93 40.81
N CYS A 845 -21.75 2.13 41.89
CA CYS A 845 -22.91 1.98 42.77
C CYS A 845 -23.48 3.37 43.10
N ASP A 846 -24.80 3.54 42.96
CA ASP A 846 -25.50 4.82 43.17
C ASP A 846 -25.17 5.49 44.52
N THR A 847 -24.69 4.72 45.50
CA THR A 847 -24.24 5.16 46.81
C THR A 847 -22.97 6.03 46.80
N MET A 848 -22.09 5.93 45.79
CA MET A 848 -20.87 6.77 45.72
C MET A 848 -21.08 8.11 44.99
N LYS A 849 -22.15 8.25 44.20
CA LYS A 849 -22.49 9.52 43.52
C LYS A 849 -23.02 10.60 44.47
N SER A 850 -23.43 10.23 45.69
CA SER A 850 -24.04 11.14 46.67
C SER A 850 -23.09 11.67 47.75
N ILE A 851 -21.83 11.20 47.80
CA ILE A 851 -20.91 11.45 48.94
C ILE A 851 -19.79 12.46 48.60
N LEU A 852 -19.65 12.91 47.35
CA LEU A 852 -18.55 13.81 46.96
C LEU A 852 -19.05 15.15 46.40
N PRO A 853 -18.40 16.28 46.75
CA PRO A 853 -18.82 17.62 46.32
C PRO A 853 -18.51 17.86 44.82
N PRO A 854 -19.21 18.83 44.20
CA PRO A 854 -19.29 19.01 42.74
C PRO A 854 -17.98 19.31 42.01
#